data_AF-A0A8S9RZX5-F1
#
_entry.id   AF-A0A8S9RZX5-F1
#
_cell.length_a   1.000
_cell.length_b   1.000
_cell.length_c   1.000
_cell.angle_alpha   90.00
_cell.angle_beta   90.00
_cell.angle_gamma   90.00
#
_symmetry.space_group_name_H-M   'P 1'
#
loop_
_entity.id
_entity.type
_entity.pdbx_description
1 polymer ?
#
loop_
_entity_poly.entity_id
_entity_poly.type
_entity_poly.pdbx_seq_one_letter_code
_entity_poly.pdbx_strand_id
1 'polypeptide(L)'
;MAVANAPITMKEVLTLPSVGINQQFITFTNVTMESDKYICVRETSPQNSVVIIDMNMPMQPLRRPITADSALMNPNSRILALKAQVPGTTQDYLQMFNIEAKAKLKSHQTPNQVEFWKWITPKMLGLVTQNSVYHWSIEGDSEPVKMFDRATKLENNQIINYKCSPNEKWLVLIGIAPGPPERPQLVKGNMQLFSVDQQQTQSLDAHAASFSQFKVPGNEKPSTLISFATKSFNAGQITSNVHVIELGALPGKASFTKKKADLSFLPDFADDFPVAMQISNKFSLIYVITKLGLLFVYDLETASPIYRNRISTDPIFLTSEASSVGGFYAINRRGQVLLATVNEATIIPFISGPLKNLELAVNLAKRGNLPGAEDLVVKRFKELFNQTKYKEAAELAAESPQGILRTPDTVAKFQSVPVQAGQTPPLLQYFGTLLTKGKLNSYESLELSRLVVNQNKKNLLKNWLEEDKLECSEELGDLVKVKYTPDYLFLLQTILRTDPQGAGEFAVKMSHMKGGCPLDINTITDLFLQRNLIREATAFLLDVLKPNSPEHAFLQTKVHQDMDAPISHYFIFTGHNSYLTGNQLSSDCSEVPIIDALKKGVRVIELDIWPNSNKNDIDVLHGRTLTAPVELIKCLKAIRAHAFDVSDYPVVVTLEDHLTPELQSKVAEMVTEIFGEILFTPPVGESLKEFPSPNSLKRRIIISTKPPKEYKEGKDEDSGQKGKSLGDEEVWGREVPSFINRNKSGYKDDLVENDDDEDDDEDDDDGDKSKKNAPPQYKHLIAIHAGKPKGGITECLKVDPDKVRRLSLSEEQLEKAAEKYAIQIVRFTQRNLLRIYPKGTRVTSSNYNPLVAWSHGAQMVAFNMQGYGRSLWLMQGMFRANGGCGYIKKPDILLKGGSDSDIFDPKATLPVTIYMGEGWYFDFRHTHFDQYSPPDFYTRVGIAGVPADTVMKKTKTLEDNWVPAWDEVFEFPLTVPELALLRLEVHEYDMSEKDDFGGQTCLPVWELKEGIRAFPLHNRKGEKYKSVKLLVRCEFV
;
A
#
# COMPACT_ATOMS: atom_id res chain seq x y z
N MET A 1 34.58 -28.23 -19.29
CA MET A 1 33.96 -28.61 -20.59
C MET A 1 32.77 -29.50 -20.30
N ALA A 2 31.56 -29.07 -20.64
CA ALA A 2 30.36 -29.88 -20.44
C ALA A 2 30.32 -30.98 -21.51
N VAL A 3 30.26 -32.24 -21.07
CA VAL A 3 29.98 -33.38 -21.96
C VAL A 3 28.56 -33.17 -22.48
N ALA A 4 28.36 -33.12 -23.79
CA ALA A 4 27.02 -33.09 -24.38
C ALA A 4 26.21 -34.26 -23.80
N ASN A 5 25.06 -33.97 -23.17
CA ASN A 5 24.16 -34.91 -22.48
C ASN A 5 24.50 -35.32 -21.03
N ALA A 6 25.34 -34.57 -20.29
CA ALA A 6 25.53 -34.85 -18.86
C ALA A 6 24.22 -34.67 -18.04
N PRO A 7 23.88 -35.58 -17.09
CA PRO A 7 22.68 -35.52 -16.26
C PRO A 7 22.74 -34.47 -15.14
N ILE A 8 23.93 -33.90 -14.89
CA ILE A 8 24.19 -32.84 -13.90
C ILE A 8 24.76 -31.63 -14.62
N THR A 9 24.18 -30.47 -14.35
CA THR A 9 24.67 -29.17 -14.79
C THR A 9 25.61 -28.60 -13.73
N MET A 10 26.82 -28.24 -14.14
CA MET A 10 27.79 -27.51 -13.32
C MET A 10 27.93 -26.09 -13.86
N LYS A 11 27.69 -25.09 -13.01
CA LYS A 11 27.85 -23.67 -13.33
C LYS A 11 28.82 -23.02 -12.35
N GLU A 12 29.82 -22.32 -12.86
CA GLU A 12 30.58 -21.39 -12.04
C GLU A 12 29.73 -20.13 -11.84
N VAL A 13 29.39 -19.83 -10.58
CA VAL A 13 28.52 -18.70 -10.23
C VAL A 13 29.35 -17.45 -9.94
N LEU A 14 30.51 -17.65 -9.32
CA LEU A 14 31.40 -16.58 -8.88
C LEU A 14 32.82 -17.15 -8.73
N THR A 15 33.83 -16.28 -8.88
CA THR A 15 35.16 -16.54 -8.30
C THR A 15 35.41 -15.56 -7.17
N LEU A 16 35.78 -16.03 -5.98
CA LEU A 16 36.03 -15.16 -4.83
C LEU A 16 37.09 -14.07 -5.13
N PRO A 17 38.17 -14.33 -5.90
CA PRO A 17 39.08 -13.27 -6.32
C PRO A 17 38.43 -12.15 -7.14
N SER A 18 37.40 -12.43 -7.95
CA SER A 18 36.72 -11.41 -8.76
C SER A 18 35.96 -10.36 -7.93
N VAL A 19 35.64 -10.67 -6.68
CA VAL A 19 35.00 -9.75 -5.71
C VAL A 19 36.00 -9.20 -4.69
N GLY A 20 37.29 -9.29 -5.02
CA GLY A 20 38.40 -8.73 -4.25
C GLY A 20 38.80 -9.54 -3.03
N ILE A 21 38.47 -10.84 -2.96
CA ILE A 21 38.97 -11.72 -1.89
C ILE A 21 40.38 -12.17 -2.24
N ASN A 22 41.35 -11.95 -1.35
CA ASN A 22 42.71 -12.40 -1.59
C ASN A 22 42.82 -13.94 -1.52
N GLN A 23 43.53 -14.52 -2.47
CA GLN A 23 43.78 -15.96 -2.61
C GLN A 23 44.26 -16.63 -1.31
N GLN A 24 45.07 -15.95 -0.50
CA GLN A 24 45.58 -16.48 0.77
C GLN A 24 44.48 -16.77 1.79
N PHE A 25 43.34 -16.07 1.70
CA PHE A 25 42.21 -16.24 2.60
C PHE A 25 41.22 -17.31 2.12
N ILE A 26 41.44 -17.92 0.96
CA ILE A 26 40.55 -18.95 0.41
C ILE A 26 40.91 -20.33 0.99
N THR A 27 40.54 -20.51 2.26
CA THR A 27 40.84 -21.71 3.05
C THR A 27 39.63 -22.13 3.87
N PHE A 28 39.60 -23.39 4.32
CA PHE A 28 38.55 -23.91 5.19
C PHE A 28 38.39 -23.14 6.51
N THR A 29 39.47 -22.53 7.00
CA THR A 29 39.46 -21.78 8.27
C THR A 29 38.92 -20.36 8.12
N ASN A 30 38.96 -19.79 6.91
CA ASN A 30 38.66 -18.39 6.65
C ASN A 30 37.36 -18.22 5.84
N VAL A 31 36.94 -19.22 5.07
CA VAL A 31 35.72 -19.18 4.24
C VAL A 31 34.67 -20.12 4.82
N THR A 32 33.46 -19.60 5.04
CA THR A 32 32.30 -20.35 5.51
C THR A 32 31.09 -20.11 4.59
N MET A 33 30.23 -21.10 4.46
CA MET A 33 29.00 -21.05 3.67
C MET A 33 28.00 -22.02 4.29
N GLU A 34 27.06 -21.45 5.02
CA GLU A 34 26.12 -22.21 5.87
C GLU A 34 24.81 -22.54 5.15
N SER A 35 24.53 -21.84 4.04
CA SER A 35 23.41 -22.07 3.13
C SER A 35 23.75 -21.59 1.72
N ASP A 36 22.79 -21.64 0.80
CA ASP A 36 22.89 -21.03 -0.52
C ASP A 36 22.81 -19.50 -0.53
N LYS A 37 22.63 -18.84 0.63
CA LYS A 37 22.39 -17.40 0.72
C LYS A 37 23.64 -16.55 0.91
N TYR A 38 24.60 -17.01 1.70
CA TYR A 38 25.75 -16.19 2.10
C TYR A 38 27.06 -16.98 2.08
N ILE A 39 28.10 -16.35 1.57
CA ILE A 39 29.49 -16.75 1.81
C ILE A 39 30.11 -15.71 2.74
N CYS A 40 30.76 -16.18 3.80
CA CYS A 40 31.46 -15.32 4.75
C CYS A 40 32.96 -15.61 4.68
N VAL A 41 33.76 -14.56 4.50
CA VAL A 41 35.21 -14.66 4.37
C VAL A 41 35.87 -13.77 5.43
N ARG A 42 36.83 -14.32 6.17
CA ARG A 42 37.64 -13.57 7.12
C ARG A 42 38.99 -13.21 6.52
N GLU A 43 39.32 -11.93 6.52
CA GLU A 43 40.59 -11.36 6.05
C GLU A 43 41.33 -10.72 7.23
N THR A 44 42.66 -10.88 7.31
CA THR A 44 43.47 -10.43 8.45
C THR A 44 44.57 -9.41 8.10
N SER A 45 44.64 -8.96 6.85
CA SER A 45 45.63 -7.97 6.39
C SER A 45 45.10 -7.23 5.16
N PRO A 46 45.22 -5.88 5.07
CA PRO A 46 45.92 -4.97 5.98
C PRO A 46 45.15 -4.62 7.27
N GLN A 47 43.85 -4.91 7.33
CA GLN A 47 43.01 -4.77 8.52
C GLN A 47 42.14 -6.03 8.67
N ASN A 48 41.90 -6.45 9.92
CA ASN A 48 40.97 -7.54 10.20
C ASN A 48 39.56 -7.16 9.75
N SER A 49 38.99 -7.95 8.85
CA SER A 49 37.64 -7.75 8.37
C SER A 49 36.91 -9.06 8.11
N VAL A 50 35.58 -8.99 8.21
CA VAL A 50 34.67 -10.03 7.78
C VAL A 50 33.93 -9.52 6.55
N VAL A 51 34.07 -10.27 5.45
CA VAL A 51 33.44 -9.99 4.16
C VAL A 51 32.26 -10.94 3.99
N ILE A 52 31.07 -10.36 3.80
CA ILE A 52 29.82 -11.10 3.61
C ILE A 52 29.39 -10.91 2.16
N ILE A 53 29.37 -12.01 1.41
CA ILE A 53 28.91 -12.07 0.03
C ILE A 53 27.48 -12.60 0.04
N ASP A 54 26.52 -11.75 -0.27
CA ASP A 54 25.12 -12.14 -0.50
C ASP A 54 25.02 -12.78 -1.88
N MET A 55 24.60 -14.04 -1.95
CA MET A 55 24.53 -14.79 -3.21
C MET A 55 23.46 -14.28 -4.17
N ASN A 56 22.53 -13.42 -3.70
CA ASN A 56 21.61 -12.68 -4.59
C ASN A 56 22.28 -11.45 -5.24
N MET A 57 23.30 -10.88 -4.59
CA MET A 57 24.06 -9.72 -5.08
C MET A 57 25.57 -9.94 -4.90
N PRO A 58 26.15 -10.99 -5.52
CA PRO A 58 27.51 -11.44 -5.20
C PRO A 58 28.59 -10.41 -5.56
N MET A 59 28.29 -9.50 -6.50
CA MET A 59 29.22 -8.46 -6.96
C MET A 59 29.34 -7.27 -6.00
N GLN A 60 28.55 -7.21 -4.93
CA GLN A 60 28.57 -6.13 -3.92
C GLN A 60 28.84 -6.70 -2.52
N PRO A 61 30.05 -7.23 -2.26
CA PRO A 61 30.39 -7.81 -0.96
C PRO A 61 30.37 -6.75 0.15
N LEU A 62 29.74 -7.07 1.27
CA LEU A 62 29.72 -6.22 2.46
C LEU A 62 30.97 -6.49 3.30
N ARG A 63 31.90 -5.53 3.36
CA ARG A 63 33.12 -5.62 4.19
C ARG A 63 32.90 -4.89 5.51
N ARG A 64 33.11 -5.59 6.64
CA ARG A 64 32.98 -5.01 7.99
C ARG A 64 34.29 -5.16 8.76
N PRO A 65 34.81 -4.10 9.41
CA PRO A 65 36.00 -4.17 10.23
C PRO A 65 35.68 -4.90 11.54
N ILE A 66 35.80 -6.23 11.52
CA ILE A 66 35.48 -7.13 12.63
C ILE A 66 36.69 -8.02 12.89
N THR A 67 37.14 -8.03 14.14
CA THR A 67 38.16 -8.97 14.62
C THR A 67 37.47 -10.15 15.28
N ALA A 68 37.61 -11.33 14.68
CA ALA A 68 37.10 -12.59 15.20
C ALA A 68 38.00 -13.73 14.68
N ASP A 69 38.03 -14.89 15.33
CA ASP A 69 38.73 -16.09 14.84
C ASP A 69 37.87 -16.87 13.84
N SER A 70 36.55 -16.80 14.01
CA SER A 70 35.60 -17.46 13.12
C SER A 70 34.31 -16.66 13.01
N ALA A 71 33.67 -16.74 11.84
CA ALA A 71 32.44 -16.04 11.53
C ALA A 71 31.51 -16.95 10.70
N LEU A 72 30.24 -17.03 11.09
CA LEU A 72 29.21 -17.84 10.44
C LEU A 72 27.95 -17.00 10.22
N MET A 73 27.53 -16.86 8.96
CA MET A 73 26.23 -16.29 8.64
C MET A 73 25.13 -17.30 8.90
N ASN A 74 24.01 -16.83 9.46
CA ASN A 74 22.83 -17.67 9.64
C ASN A 74 22.28 -18.16 8.29
N PRO A 75 21.82 -19.42 8.19
CA PRO A 75 21.31 -19.99 6.94
C PRO A 75 20.19 -19.18 6.28
N ASN A 76 19.35 -18.51 7.08
CA ASN A 76 18.14 -17.85 6.59
C ASN A 76 18.08 -16.35 6.84
N SER A 77 18.59 -15.86 7.97
CA SER A 77 18.46 -14.47 8.42
C SER A 77 19.80 -13.72 8.39
N ARG A 78 19.76 -12.39 8.52
CA ARG A 78 20.95 -11.53 8.56
C ARG A 78 21.59 -11.49 9.96
N ILE A 79 21.78 -12.68 10.55
CA ILE A 79 22.43 -12.86 11.84
C ILE A 79 23.83 -13.40 11.62
N LEU A 80 24.83 -12.70 12.15
CA LEU A 80 26.24 -13.09 12.12
C LEU A 80 26.64 -13.65 13.49
N ALA A 81 27.09 -14.90 13.52
CA ALA A 81 27.74 -15.47 14.69
C ALA A 81 29.25 -15.26 14.59
N LEU A 82 29.86 -14.73 15.65
CA LEU A 82 31.29 -14.46 15.78
C LEU A 82 31.87 -15.23 16.96
N LYS A 83 33.08 -15.75 16.78
CA LYS A 83 33.87 -16.41 17.84
C LYS A 83 35.21 -15.71 17.94
N ALA A 84 35.61 -15.33 19.15
CA ALA A 84 36.94 -14.80 19.45
C ALA A 84 37.50 -15.44 20.72
N GLN A 85 38.73 -15.92 20.67
CA GLN A 85 39.44 -16.49 21.80
C GLN A 85 39.75 -15.39 22.80
N VAL A 86 39.48 -15.64 24.08
CA VAL A 86 39.80 -14.70 25.15
C VAL A 86 41.32 -14.76 25.39
N PRO A 87 42.05 -13.62 25.23
CA PRO A 87 43.51 -13.61 25.35
C PRO A 87 44.01 -14.21 26.67
N GLY A 88 45.02 -15.09 26.59
CA GLY A 88 45.60 -15.74 27.77
C GLY A 88 44.79 -16.91 28.35
N THR A 89 43.69 -17.32 27.72
CA THR A 89 42.86 -18.46 28.15
C THR A 89 42.56 -19.43 27.01
N THR A 90 42.04 -20.61 27.36
CA THR A 90 41.48 -21.58 26.40
C THR A 90 39.99 -21.35 26.14
N GLN A 91 39.42 -20.24 26.62
CA GLN A 91 37.99 -19.94 26.52
C GLN A 91 37.69 -19.14 25.24
N ASP A 92 36.52 -19.39 24.65
CA ASP A 92 36.04 -18.66 23.50
C ASP A 92 34.87 -17.75 23.92
N TYR A 93 34.87 -16.52 23.41
CA TYR A 93 33.77 -15.60 23.51
C TYR A 93 32.94 -15.65 22.22
N LEU A 94 31.71 -16.13 22.36
CA LEU A 94 30.75 -16.26 21.26
C LEU A 94 29.76 -15.09 21.29
N GLN A 95 29.48 -14.52 20.12
CA GLN A 95 28.52 -13.44 19.95
C GLN A 95 27.64 -13.66 18.74
N MET A 96 26.36 -13.31 18.85
CA MET A 96 25.41 -13.28 17.73
C MET A 96 24.96 -11.84 17.53
N PHE A 97 25.14 -11.34 16.30
CA PHE A 97 24.86 -9.95 15.94
C PHE A 97 23.84 -9.91 14.81
N ASN A 98 22.77 -9.15 14.98
CA ASN A 98 21.83 -8.86 13.91
C ASN A 98 22.40 -7.69 13.08
N ILE A 99 22.78 -7.98 11.83
CA ILE A 99 23.42 -7.00 10.95
C ILE A 99 22.46 -5.86 10.59
N GLU A 100 21.18 -6.17 10.43
CA GLU A 100 20.15 -5.22 9.99
C GLU A 100 19.73 -4.29 11.13
N ALA A 101 19.42 -4.86 12.30
CA ALA A 101 19.13 -4.09 13.51
C ALA A 101 20.37 -3.40 14.11
N LYS A 102 21.57 -3.71 13.59
CA LYS A 102 22.87 -3.27 14.13
C LYS A 102 23.01 -3.54 15.64
N ALA A 103 22.43 -4.64 16.11
CA ALA A 103 22.30 -4.94 17.53
C ALA A 103 22.86 -6.31 17.86
N LYS A 104 23.53 -6.42 19.02
CA LYS A 104 23.92 -7.71 19.60
C LYS A 104 22.67 -8.42 20.10
N LEU A 105 22.43 -9.64 19.61
CA LEU A 105 21.33 -10.49 20.07
C LEU A 105 21.70 -11.24 21.33
N LYS A 106 22.88 -11.91 21.31
CA LYS A 106 23.33 -12.73 22.43
C LYS A 106 24.84 -12.85 22.48
N SER A 107 25.35 -13.15 23.66
CA SER A 107 26.77 -13.46 23.87
C SER A 107 26.93 -14.47 24.98
N HIS A 108 27.93 -15.35 24.86
CA HIS A 108 28.25 -16.34 25.86
C HIS A 108 29.75 -16.66 25.84
N GLN A 109 30.36 -16.81 27.02
CA GLN A 109 31.75 -17.20 27.16
C GLN A 109 31.81 -18.69 27.49
N THR A 110 32.39 -19.48 26.59
CA THR A 110 32.43 -20.94 26.78
C THR A 110 33.51 -21.32 27.78
N PRO A 111 33.27 -22.34 28.63
CA PRO A 111 34.26 -22.79 29.60
C PRO A 111 35.47 -23.48 28.96
N ASN A 112 35.28 -24.06 27.77
CA ASN A 112 36.30 -24.76 26.98
C ASN A 112 36.34 -24.20 25.56
N GLN A 113 37.46 -24.42 24.87
CA GLN A 113 37.64 -24.02 23.47
C GLN A 113 36.63 -24.73 22.56
N VAL A 114 36.04 -23.98 21.65
CA VAL A 114 35.17 -24.50 20.59
C VAL A 114 36.06 -24.80 19.38
N GLU A 115 36.29 -26.09 19.13
CA GLU A 115 37.12 -26.59 18.02
C GLU A 115 36.40 -26.53 16.68
N PHE A 116 35.07 -26.74 16.69
CA PHE A 116 34.23 -26.67 15.51
C PHE A 116 32.84 -26.16 15.90
N TRP A 117 32.21 -25.41 15.01
CA TRP A 117 30.86 -24.91 15.20
C TRP A 117 30.17 -24.70 13.87
N LYS A 118 28.85 -24.87 13.85
CA LYS A 118 28.06 -24.80 12.64
C LYS A 118 26.59 -24.51 12.95
N TRP A 119 25.89 -23.79 12.06
CA TRP A 119 24.44 -23.73 12.13
C TRP A 119 23.86 -25.09 11.75
N ILE A 120 23.19 -25.74 12.71
CA ILE A 120 22.56 -27.05 12.49
C ILE A 120 21.09 -26.92 12.09
N THR A 121 20.46 -25.81 12.50
CA THR A 121 19.17 -25.34 11.99
C THR A 121 19.23 -23.81 11.92
N PRO A 122 18.27 -23.13 11.26
CA PRO A 122 18.22 -21.67 11.25
C PRO A 122 18.11 -21.02 12.63
N LYS A 123 17.79 -21.80 13.68
CA LYS A 123 17.61 -21.31 15.05
C LYS A 123 18.66 -21.82 16.04
N MET A 124 19.45 -22.83 15.65
CA MET A 124 20.33 -23.56 16.56
C MET A 124 21.75 -23.63 16.04
N LEU A 125 22.69 -23.27 16.90
CA LEU A 125 24.13 -23.37 16.65
C LEU A 125 24.69 -24.59 17.37
N GLY A 126 25.33 -25.49 16.62
CA GLY A 126 26.07 -26.61 17.19
C GLY A 126 27.48 -26.18 17.55
N LEU A 127 27.91 -26.43 18.79
CA LEU A 127 29.24 -26.13 19.30
C LEU A 127 29.93 -27.45 19.66
N VAL A 128 31.12 -27.68 19.15
CA VAL A 128 31.91 -28.89 19.41
C VAL A 128 33.19 -28.48 20.13
N THR A 129 33.33 -28.95 21.37
CA THR A 129 34.57 -28.81 22.14
C THR A 129 35.41 -30.07 22.02
N GLN A 130 36.57 -30.12 22.66
CA GLN A 130 37.41 -31.31 22.71
C GLN A 130 36.67 -32.56 23.23
N ASN A 131 35.73 -32.37 24.16
CA ASN A 131 35.11 -33.49 24.91
C ASN A 131 33.61 -33.64 24.67
N SER A 132 32.88 -32.59 24.28
CA SER A 132 31.42 -32.65 24.21
C SER A 132 30.85 -31.78 23.10
N VAL A 133 29.60 -32.04 22.75
CA VAL A 133 28.82 -31.26 21.78
C VAL A 133 27.68 -30.55 22.49
N TYR A 134 27.48 -29.28 22.18
CA TYR A 134 26.46 -28.40 22.74
C TYR A 134 25.59 -27.82 21.63
N HIS A 135 24.37 -27.44 21.97
CA HIS A 135 23.45 -26.70 21.13
C HIS A 135 23.12 -25.36 21.77
N TRP A 136 23.16 -24.28 21.00
CA TRP A 136 22.84 -22.94 21.49
C TRP A 136 21.78 -22.29 20.60
N SER A 137 20.61 -22.02 21.20
CA SER A 137 19.47 -21.40 20.50
C SER A 137 19.65 -19.89 20.37
N ILE A 138 19.19 -19.33 19.25
CA ILE A 138 19.05 -17.87 19.09
C ILE A 138 17.85 -17.31 19.85
N GLU A 139 16.90 -18.16 20.24
CA GLU A 139 15.66 -17.75 20.89
C GLU A 139 15.83 -17.65 22.41
N GLY A 140 15.30 -16.56 22.96
CA GLY A 140 15.35 -16.23 24.39
C GLY A 140 16.77 -16.17 24.96
N ASP A 141 16.85 -16.11 26.29
CA ASP A 141 18.12 -15.98 27.03
C ASP A 141 18.80 -17.34 27.32
N SER A 142 18.50 -18.35 26.52
CA SER A 142 19.02 -19.71 26.71
C SER A 142 20.56 -19.81 26.62
N GLU A 143 21.19 -20.53 27.54
CA GLU A 143 22.61 -20.83 27.46
C GLU A 143 22.88 -22.08 26.59
N PRO A 144 24.12 -22.31 26.12
CA PRO A 144 24.46 -23.54 25.40
C PRO A 144 24.17 -24.80 26.23
N VAL A 145 23.36 -25.71 25.68
CA VAL A 145 22.95 -26.96 26.34
C VAL A 145 23.80 -28.11 25.82
N LYS A 146 24.37 -28.90 26.73
CA LYS A 146 25.13 -30.11 26.37
C LYS A 146 24.20 -31.17 25.78
N MET A 147 24.57 -31.74 24.63
CA MET A 147 23.81 -32.80 23.96
C MET A 147 24.41 -34.18 24.21
N PHE A 148 25.71 -34.35 24.00
CA PHE A 148 26.41 -35.63 24.22
C PHE A 148 27.92 -35.43 24.36
N ASP A 149 28.60 -36.44 24.90
CA ASP A 149 30.06 -36.51 24.95
C ASP A 149 30.64 -37.13 23.68
N ARG A 150 31.79 -36.61 23.24
CA ARG A 150 32.50 -37.11 22.06
C ARG A 150 32.97 -38.54 22.31
N ALA A 151 32.72 -39.40 21.35
CA ALA A 151 33.19 -40.78 21.38
C ALA A 151 34.72 -40.83 21.31
N THR A 152 35.32 -41.80 21.98
CA THR A 152 36.78 -42.02 22.00
C THR A 152 37.41 -42.15 20.60
N LYS A 153 36.67 -42.72 19.64
CA LYS A 153 37.09 -42.79 18.22
C LYS A 153 37.29 -41.42 17.54
N LEU A 154 36.75 -40.35 18.11
CA LEU A 154 36.88 -38.98 17.60
C LEU A 154 37.90 -38.14 18.38
N GLU A 155 38.62 -38.72 19.35
CA GLU A 155 39.73 -38.06 20.01
C GLU A 155 40.86 -37.78 19.00
N ASN A 156 41.43 -36.58 19.05
CA ASN A 156 42.48 -36.11 18.13
C ASN A 156 42.11 -36.13 16.62
N ASN A 157 40.83 -36.30 16.30
CA ASN A 157 40.34 -36.11 14.93
C ASN A 157 40.13 -34.63 14.63
N GLN A 158 40.46 -34.21 13.41
CA GLN A 158 39.99 -32.94 12.89
C GLN A 158 38.49 -33.04 12.60
N ILE A 159 37.68 -32.28 13.34
CA ILE A 159 36.24 -32.21 13.08
C ILE A 159 35.99 -31.45 11.78
N ILE A 160 35.25 -32.07 10.86
CA ILE A 160 34.97 -31.52 9.53
C ILE A 160 33.49 -31.22 9.31
N ASN A 161 32.60 -31.85 10.09
CA ASN A 161 31.18 -31.58 9.96
C ASN A 161 30.37 -32.00 11.21
N TYR A 162 29.26 -31.31 11.41
CA TYR A 162 28.24 -31.64 12.39
C TYR A 162 26.86 -31.34 11.78
N LYS A 163 25.97 -32.33 11.76
CA LYS A 163 24.63 -32.18 11.19
C LYS A 163 23.56 -32.68 12.16
N CYS A 164 22.37 -32.12 12.01
CA CYS A 164 21.17 -32.50 12.73
C CYS A 164 20.11 -33.01 11.74
N SER A 165 19.34 -34.01 12.13
CA SER A 165 18.18 -34.46 11.35
C SER A 165 17.06 -33.42 11.36
N PRO A 166 16.19 -33.35 10.34
CA PRO A 166 15.12 -32.35 10.28
C PRO A 166 14.15 -32.32 11.47
N ASN A 167 13.96 -33.44 12.17
CA ASN A 167 13.13 -33.54 13.38
C ASN A 167 13.91 -33.32 14.68
N GLU A 168 15.19 -32.96 14.58
CA GLU A 168 16.11 -32.72 15.70
C GLU A 168 16.32 -33.92 16.65
N LYS A 169 15.98 -35.13 16.22
CA LYS A 169 16.12 -36.35 17.04
C LYS A 169 17.41 -37.13 16.84
N TRP A 170 18.14 -36.86 15.76
CA TRP A 170 19.40 -37.51 15.44
C TRP A 170 20.48 -36.49 15.12
N LEU A 171 21.66 -36.70 15.71
CA LEU A 171 22.82 -35.83 15.58
C LEU A 171 23.98 -36.64 15.03
N VAL A 172 24.76 -36.08 14.11
CA VAL A 172 25.92 -36.76 13.54
C VAL A 172 27.15 -35.85 13.56
N LEU A 173 28.21 -36.29 14.24
CA LEU A 173 29.51 -35.64 14.29
C LEU A 173 30.51 -36.42 13.45
N ILE A 174 31.27 -35.73 12.60
CA ILE A 174 32.19 -36.34 11.65
C ILE A 174 33.58 -35.72 11.82
N GLY A 175 34.58 -36.56 12.00
CA GLY A 175 35.98 -36.16 12.09
C GLY A 175 36.89 -37.06 11.28
N ILE A 176 37.99 -36.51 10.81
CA ILE A 176 39.01 -37.22 10.03
C ILE A 176 40.34 -37.29 10.76
N ALA A 177 41.09 -38.34 10.49
CA ALA A 177 42.44 -38.57 10.99
C ALA A 177 43.36 -39.08 9.86
N PRO A 178 44.69 -38.98 10.00
CA PRO A 178 45.63 -39.62 9.08
C PRO A 178 45.32 -41.11 8.89
N GLY A 179 45.67 -41.63 7.71
CA GLY A 179 45.50 -43.05 7.40
C GLY A 179 46.34 -43.98 8.27
N PRO A 180 46.16 -45.30 8.15
CA PRO A 180 47.02 -46.26 8.83
C PRO A 180 48.49 -46.06 8.40
N PRO A 181 49.48 -46.43 9.24
CA PRO A 181 50.91 -46.26 8.94
C PRO A 181 51.35 -46.86 7.58
N GLU A 182 50.67 -47.91 7.11
CA GLU A 182 50.94 -48.56 5.82
C GLU A 182 50.52 -47.70 4.62
N ARG A 183 49.56 -46.79 4.79
CA ARG A 183 49.03 -45.90 3.75
C ARG A 183 48.55 -44.57 4.35
N PRO A 184 49.45 -43.73 4.87
CA PRO A 184 49.09 -42.55 5.67
C PRO A 184 48.29 -41.50 4.88
N GLN A 185 48.44 -41.49 3.55
CA GLN A 185 47.71 -40.61 2.64
C GLN A 185 46.20 -40.95 2.55
N LEU A 186 45.81 -42.18 2.89
CA LEU A 186 44.41 -42.61 2.87
C LEU A 186 43.72 -42.21 4.18
N VAL A 187 43.21 -40.99 4.22
CA VAL A 187 42.53 -40.39 5.39
C VAL A 187 41.47 -41.32 5.96
N LYS A 188 41.47 -41.51 7.29
CA LYS A 188 40.45 -42.26 8.03
C LYS A 188 39.31 -41.34 8.44
N GLY A 189 38.07 -41.74 8.15
CA GLY A 189 36.86 -41.05 8.59
C GLY A 189 36.21 -41.75 9.77
N ASN A 190 35.94 -41.01 10.84
CA ASN A 190 35.19 -41.48 12.00
C ASN A 190 33.92 -40.63 12.15
N MET A 191 32.82 -41.29 12.49
CA MET A 191 31.51 -40.69 12.66
C MET A 191 30.87 -41.15 13.97
N GLN A 192 30.27 -40.22 14.70
CA GLN A 192 29.46 -40.51 15.89
C GLN A 192 28.01 -40.13 15.58
N LEU A 193 27.13 -41.12 15.55
CA LEU A 193 25.69 -40.95 15.42
C LEU A 193 25.06 -41.02 16.80
N PHE A 194 24.28 -40.01 17.16
CA PHE A 194 23.63 -39.90 18.46
C PHE A 194 22.11 -39.78 18.32
N SER A 195 21.38 -40.55 19.12
CA SER A 195 19.93 -40.47 19.26
C SER A 195 19.57 -39.60 20.46
N VAL A 196 18.88 -38.49 20.23
CA VAL A 196 18.46 -37.56 21.29
C VAL A 196 17.42 -38.21 22.20
N ASP A 197 16.46 -38.95 21.63
CA ASP A 197 15.39 -39.57 22.43
C ASP A 197 15.92 -40.75 23.26
N GLN A 198 16.84 -41.55 22.71
CA GLN A 198 17.38 -42.72 23.41
C GLN A 198 18.61 -42.38 24.26
N GLN A 199 19.20 -41.19 24.09
CA GLN A 199 20.47 -40.78 24.72
C GLN A 199 21.60 -41.79 24.46
N GLN A 200 21.62 -42.38 23.26
CA GLN A 200 22.58 -43.42 22.86
C GLN A 200 23.48 -42.95 21.71
N THR A 201 24.74 -43.39 21.76
CA THR A 201 25.75 -43.13 20.74
C THR A 201 26.11 -44.42 19.99
N GLN A 202 26.30 -44.32 18.68
CA GLN A 202 26.91 -45.33 17.84
C GLN A 202 28.08 -44.73 17.04
N SER A 203 29.24 -45.38 17.13
CA SER A 203 30.43 -44.98 16.36
C SER A 203 30.59 -45.80 15.09
N LEU A 204 30.76 -45.13 13.96
CA LEU A 204 30.86 -45.72 12.61
C LEU A 204 32.08 -45.17 11.89
N ASP A 205 32.66 -45.96 10.99
CA ASP A 205 33.79 -45.52 10.17
C ASP A 205 33.23 -44.92 8.88
N ALA A 206 33.11 -43.60 8.82
CA ALA A 206 32.52 -42.87 7.68
C ALA A 206 33.18 -41.50 7.51
N HIS A 207 33.29 -41.05 6.26
CA HIS A 207 33.96 -39.81 5.87
C HIS A 207 32.99 -38.65 5.67
N ALA A 208 31.76 -38.94 5.25
CA ALA A 208 30.72 -37.95 5.01
C ALA A 208 29.35 -38.57 5.23
N ALA A 209 28.41 -37.79 5.76
CA ALA A 209 27.04 -38.21 5.99
C ALA A 209 26.06 -37.05 5.82
N SER A 210 24.79 -37.37 5.54
CA SER A 210 23.70 -36.41 5.54
C SER A 210 22.37 -37.10 5.87
N PHE A 211 21.48 -36.36 6.51
CA PHE A 211 20.10 -36.80 6.75
C PHE A 211 19.20 -36.46 5.58
N SER A 212 18.12 -37.23 5.42
CA SER A 212 17.05 -36.96 4.47
C SER A 212 15.71 -37.46 5.01
N GLN A 213 14.63 -36.98 4.40
CA GLN A 213 13.27 -37.47 4.66
C GLN A 213 12.80 -38.24 3.44
N PHE A 214 12.30 -39.46 3.63
CA PHE A 214 11.81 -40.30 2.56
C PHE A 214 10.48 -40.94 2.93
N LYS A 215 9.47 -40.81 2.06
CA LYS A 215 8.15 -41.40 2.30
C LYS A 215 8.15 -42.85 1.84
N VAL A 216 8.25 -43.78 2.79
CA VAL A 216 8.11 -45.22 2.53
C VAL A 216 6.68 -45.51 2.05
N PRO A 217 6.49 -46.25 0.94
CA PRO A 217 5.15 -46.64 0.48
C PRO A 217 4.33 -47.32 1.59
N GLY A 218 3.09 -46.87 1.80
CA GLY A 218 2.21 -47.36 2.85
C GLY A 218 2.30 -46.59 4.18
N ASN A 219 3.31 -45.74 4.38
CA ASN A 219 3.40 -44.88 5.55
C ASN A 219 2.79 -43.49 5.27
N GLU A 220 2.06 -42.95 6.25
CA GLU A 220 1.50 -41.58 6.16
C GLU A 220 2.58 -40.50 6.30
N LYS A 221 3.48 -40.66 7.27
CA LYS A 221 4.58 -39.72 7.57
C LYS A 221 5.90 -40.19 6.94
N PRO A 222 6.78 -39.28 6.50
CA PRO A 222 8.10 -39.65 6.01
C PRO A 222 8.97 -40.23 7.12
N SER A 223 9.84 -41.16 6.73
CA SER A 223 10.88 -41.73 7.58
C SER A 223 12.15 -40.91 7.50
N THR A 224 12.87 -40.79 8.62
CA THR A 224 14.20 -40.17 8.67
C THR A 224 15.24 -41.19 8.20
N LEU A 225 15.96 -40.87 7.12
CA LEU A 225 17.07 -41.66 6.64
C LEU A 225 18.40 -40.95 6.94
N ILE A 226 19.47 -41.73 7.11
CA ILE A 226 20.84 -41.23 7.04
C ILE A 226 21.58 -41.96 5.92
N SER A 227 22.21 -41.16 5.06
CA SER A 227 23.16 -41.66 4.07
C SER A 227 24.57 -41.34 4.52
N PHE A 228 25.51 -42.27 4.34
CA PHE A 228 26.91 -42.04 4.67
C PHE A 228 27.86 -42.81 3.75
N ALA A 229 29.01 -42.22 3.48
CA ALA A 229 30.05 -42.76 2.62
C ALA A 229 31.24 -43.24 3.46
N THR A 230 31.72 -44.44 3.16
CA THR A 230 32.81 -45.10 3.86
C THR A 230 33.93 -45.40 2.88
N LYS A 231 35.18 -45.28 3.33
CA LYS A 231 36.36 -45.75 2.60
C LYS A 231 37.38 -46.32 3.60
N SER A 232 37.47 -47.63 3.68
CA SER A 232 38.35 -48.31 4.64
C SER A 232 39.42 -49.11 3.93
N PHE A 233 40.55 -49.28 4.61
CA PHE A 233 41.65 -50.14 4.18
C PHE A 233 41.78 -51.29 5.18
N ASN A 234 41.52 -52.52 4.71
CA ASN A 234 41.59 -53.73 5.51
C ASN A 234 42.39 -54.78 4.75
N ALA A 235 43.43 -55.35 5.38
CA ALA A 235 44.22 -56.46 4.85
C ALA A 235 44.71 -56.27 3.38
N GLY A 236 45.17 -55.05 3.04
CA GLY A 236 45.67 -54.74 1.70
C GLY A 236 44.60 -54.34 0.68
N GLN A 237 43.31 -54.44 1.01
CA GLN A 237 42.20 -54.09 0.12
C GLN A 237 41.49 -52.81 0.58
N ILE A 238 41.25 -51.90 -0.36
CA ILE A 238 40.40 -50.72 -0.14
C ILE A 238 38.95 -51.09 -0.44
N THR A 239 38.06 -50.85 0.51
CA THR A 239 36.60 -50.97 0.30
C THR A 239 35.96 -49.61 0.46
N SER A 240 35.11 -49.21 -0.49
CA SER A 240 34.47 -47.90 -0.49
C SER A 240 32.99 -48.05 -0.78
N ASN A 241 32.10 -47.55 0.08
CA ASN A 241 30.66 -47.78 -0.08
C ASN A 241 29.83 -46.55 0.28
N VAL A 242 28.64 -46.45 -0.31
CA VAL A 242 27.55 -45.60 0.14
C VAL A 242 26.51 -46.45 0.83
N HIS A 243 26.06 -46.03 2.00
CA HIS A 243 24.99 -46.67 2.77
C HIS A 243 23.80 -45.74 2.91
N VAL A 244 22.59 -46.30 2.90
CA VAL A 244 21.35 -45.58 3.23
C VAL A 244 20.58 -46.43 4.23
N ILE A 245 20.32 -45.89 5.42
CA ILE A 245 19.62 -46.60 6.50
C ILE A 245 18.50 -45.74 7.09
N GLU A 246 17.44 -46.40 7.53
CA GLU A 246 16.38 -45.77 8.32
C GLU A 246 16.81 -45.60 9.77
N LEU A 247 16.43 -44.47 10.37
CA LEU A 247 16.66 -44.19 11.79
C LEU A 247 15.34 -44.11 12.54
N GLY A 248 15.23 -44.84 13.65
CA GLY A 248 14.05 -44.82 14.52
C GLY A 248 12.81 -45.51 13.94
N ALA A 249 12.98 -46.62 13.22
CA ALA A 249 11.87 -47.40 12.66
C ALA A 249 10.84 -47.79 13.74
N LEU A 250 9.55 -47.60 13.45
CA LEU A 250 8.45 -47.86 14.39
C LEU A 250 7.91 -49.29 14.23
N PRO A 251 7.69 -50.04 15.33
CA PRO A 251 7.11 -51.37 15.28
C PRO A 251 5.74 -51.37 14.60
N GLY A 252 5.50 -52.32 13.68
CA GLY A 252 4.22 -52.49 12.98
C GLY A 252 3.98 -51.58 11.77
N LYS A 253 4.91 -50.68 11.43
CA LYS A 253 4.88 -49.87 10.20
C LYS A 253 5.85 -50.42 9.15
N ALA A 254 5.62 -50.11 7.87
CA ALA A 254 6.55 -50.46 6.80
C ALA A 254 7.88 -49.72 7.02
N SER A 255 9.01 -50.43 6.93
CA SER A 255 10.35 -49.88 7.15
C SER A 255 11.14 -49.78 5.85
N PHE A 256 12.04 -48.80 5.79
CA PHE A 256 12.97 -48.66 4.67
C PHE A 256 14.08 -49.70 4.79
N THR A 257 14.22 -50.53 3.75
CA THR A 257 15.25 -51.57 3.70
C THR A 257 16.62 -50.92 3.48
N LYS A 258 17.58 -51.18 4.37
CA LYS A 258 18.97 -50.73 4.24
C LYS A 258 19.52 -50.98 2.84
N LYS A 259 20.04 -49.92 2.21
CA LYS A 259 20.71 -49.99 0.90
C LYS A 259 22.21 -49.79 1.05
N LYS A 260 22.96 -50.43 0.16
CA LYS A 260 24.42 -50.35 0.05
C LYS A 260 24.81 -50.38 -1.41
N ALA A 261 25.70 -49.47 -1.81
CA ALA A 261 26.28 -49.43 -3.16
C ALA A 261 27.78 -49.18 -3.10
N ASP A 262 28.50 -49.65 -4.13
CA ASP A 262 29.94 -49.44 -4.24
C ASP A 262 30.26 -47.98 -4.62
N LEU A 263 31.31 -47.43 -4.01
CA LEU A 263 31.83 -46.09 -4.28
C LEU A 263 33.19 -46.21 -4.97
N SER A 264 33.19 -46.52 -6.26
CA SER A 264 34.40 -46.94 -6.97
C SER A 264 35.27 -45.75 -7.41
N PHE A 265 36.49 -45.69 -6.88
CA PHE A 265 37.52 -44.72 -7.28
C PHE A 265 38.37 -45.25 -8.44
N LEU A 266 38.76 -44.36 -9.35
CA LEU A 266 39.76 -44.69 -10.38
C LEU A 266 41.16 -44.81 -9.74
N PRO A 267 42.11 -45.54 -10.35
CA PRO A 267 43.46 -45.73 -9.80
C PRO A 267 44.18 -44.43 -9.43
N ASP A 268 44.09 -43.39 -10.27
CA ASP A 268 44.70 -42.08 -10.03
C ASP A 268 44.11 -41.34 -8.81
N PHE A 269 42.96 -41.80 -8.30
CA PHE A 269 42.23 -41.26 -7.15
C PHE A 269 42.15 -42.29 -6.01
N ALA A 270 43.05 -43.27 -5.97
CA ALA A 270 43.00 -44.35 -4.98
C ALA A 270 43.07 -43.83 -3.54
N ASP A 271 43.81 -42.74 -3.29
CA ASP A 271 43.93 -42.08 -1.97
C ASP A 271 42.93 -40.94 -1.75
N ASP A 272 42.13 -40.59 -2.77
CA ASP A 272 41.07 -39.57 -2.61
C ASP A 272 39.97 -40.08 -1.69
N PHE A 273 39.22 -39.18 -1.03
CA PHE A 273 38.20 -39.57 -0.06
C PHE A 273 37.01 -38.62 -0.09
N PRO A 274 35.80 -39.08 0.32
CA PRO A 274 34.63 -38.21 0.44
C PRO A 274 34.88 -37.10 1.46
N VAL A 275 34.73 -35.85 1.08
CA VAL A 275 34.86 -34.71 2.00
C VAL A 275 33.50 -34.15 2.40
N ALA A 276 32.48 -34.37 1.56
CA ALA A 276 31.13 -33.91 1.83
C ALA A 276 30.09 -34.82 1.18
N MET A 277 28.91 -34.83 1.80
CA MET A 277 27.71 -35.46 1.27
C MET A 277 26.54 -34.50 1.41
N GLN A 278 25.85 -34.25 0.30
CA GLN A 278 24.62 -33.46 0.25
C GLN A 278 23.50 -34.32 -0.33
N ILE A 279 22.25 -34.08 0.10
CA ILE A 279 21.09 -34.80 -0.41
C ILE A 279 20.10 -33.80 -0.97
N SER A 280 19.67 -34.03 -2.21
CA SER A 280 18.55 -33.30 -2.79
C SER A 280 17.25 -33.92 -2.32
N ASN A 281 16.54 -33.22 -1.43
CA ASN A 281 15.18 -33.64 -1.06
C ASN A 281 14.19 -33.48 -2.23
N LYS A 282 14.43 -32.51 -3.13
CA LYS A 282 13.62 -32.27 -4.34
C LYS A 282 13.64 -33.46 -5.30
N PHE A 283 14.82 -34.03 -5.55
CA PHE A 283 14.99 -35.12 -6.52
C PHE A 283 15.25 -36.49 -5.89
N SER A 284 15.38 -36.56 -4.56
CA SER A 284 15.80 -37.77 -3.84
C SER A 284 17.14 -38.32 -4.37
N LEU A 285 18.15 -37.46 -4.49
CA LEU A 285 19.48 -37.80 -4.98
C LEU A 285 20.55 -37.55 -3.91
N ILE A 286 21.52 -38.45 -3.83
CA ILE A 286 22.69 -38.34 -2.96
C ILE A 286 23.87 -37.84 -3.80
N TYR A 287 24.47 -36.73 -3.38
CA TYR A 287 25.71 -36.20 -3.95
C TYR A 287 26.86 -36.46 -2.99
N VAL A 288 27.86 -37.21 -3.46
CA VAL A 288 29.12 -37.44 -2.73
C VAL A 288 30.23 -36.69 -3.43
N ILE A 289 30.86 -35.75 -2.71
CA ILE A 289 31.93 -34.90 -3.23
C ILE A 289 33.24 -35.28 -2.54
N THR A 290 34.28 -35.52 -3.34
CA THR A 290 35.60 -35.92 -2.83
C THR A 290 36.56 -34.75 -2.72
N LYS A 291 37.67 -34.97 -2.02
CA LYS A 291 38.70 -33.96 -1.82
C LYS A 291 39.31 -33.48 -3.13
N LEU A 292 39.60 -34.38 -4.08
CA LEU A 292 40.19 -34.06 -5.38
C LEU A 292 39.17 -33.68 -6.47
N GLY A 293 37.92 -33.42 -6.08
CA GLY A 293 36.91 -32.85 -6.96
C GLY A 293 36.14 -33.86 -7.80
N LEU A 294 36.04 -35.12 -7.38
CA LEU A 294 35.10 -36.07 -7.97
C LEU A 294 33.70 -35.87 -7.38
N LEU A 295 32.69 -35.97 -8.24
CA LEU A 295 31.29 -36.03 -7.88
C LEU A 295 30.74 -37.41 -8.21
N PHE A 296 30.08 -38.03 -7.24
CA PHE A 296 29.26 -39.21 -7.43
C PHE A 296 27.80 -38.89 -7.11
N VAL A 297 26.90 -39.37 -7.94
CA VAL A 297 25.45 -39.19 -7.79
C VAL A 297 24.79 -40.55 -7.68
N TYR A 298 23.99 -40.73 -6.63
CA TYR A 298 23.22 -41.95 -6.39
C TYR A 298 21.75 -41.62 -6.18
N ASP A 299 20.89 -42.58 -6.51
CA ASP A 299 19.49 -42.55 -6.13
C ASP A 299 19.32 -42.81 -4.62
N LEU A 300 18.51 -42.00 -3.92
CA LEU A 300 18.29 -42.16 -2.48
C LEU A 300 17.51 -43.43 -2.12
N GLU A 301 16.53 -43.82 -2.94
CA GLU A 301 15.65 -44.96 -2.64
C GLU A 301 16.34 -46.32 -2.82
N THR A 302 17.12 -46.45 -3.89
CA THR A 302 17.75 -47.72 -4.28
C THR A 302 19.25 -47.79 -4.04
N ALA A 303 19.90 -46.64 -3.76
CA ALA A 303 21.35 -46.48 -3.82
C ALA A 303 21.95 -46.80 -5.20
N SER A 304 21.18 -46.73 -6.29
CA SER A 304 21.69 -46.99 -7.64
C SER A 304 22.64 -45.86 -8.08
N PRO A 305 23.84 -46.16 -8.62
CA PRO A 305 24.72 -45.14 -9.17
C PRO A 305 24.13 -44.54 -10.44
N ILE A 306 24.11 -43.21 -10.53
CA ILE A 306 23.57 -42.47 -11.67
C ILE A 306 24.70 -41.82 -12.47
N TYR A 307 25.58 -41.07 -11.80
CA TYR A 307 26.59 -40.28 -12.50
C TYR A 307 27.89 -40.18 -11.71
N ARG A 308 29.01 -40.18 -12.43
CA ARG A 308 30.34 -39.94 -11.86
C ARG A 308 31.14 -39.06 -12.81
N ASN A 309 31.67 -37.95 -12.31
CA ASN A 309 32.60 -37.11 -13.09
C ASN A 309 33.52 -36.29 -12.19
N ARG A 310 34.65 -35.81 -12.73
CA ARG A 310 35.50 -34.82 -12.07
C ARG A 310 34.97 -33.42 -12.36
N ILE A 311 34.56 -32.72 -11.31
CA ILE A 311 33.94 -31.39 -11.39
C ILE A 311 34.91 -30.24 -11.05
N SER A 312 36.06 -30.55 -10.44
CA SER A 312 37.10 -29.56 -10.14
C SER A 312 38.48 -30.18 -10.30
N THR A 313 39.41 -29.40 -10.86
CA THR A 313 40.84 -29.73 -10.88
C THR A 313 41.49 -29.45 -9.53
N ASP A 314 41.03 -28.41 -8.85
CA ASP A 314 41.51 -27.96 -7.56
C ASP A 314 40.73 -28.61 -6.41
N PRO A 315 41.37 -28.86 -5.24
CA PRO A 315 40.70 -29.51 -4.13
C PRO A 315 39.49 -28.72 -3.62
N ILE A 316 38.35 -29.42 -3.46
CA ILE A 316 37.15 -28.88 -2.83
C ILE A 316 37.34 -28.95 -1.32
N PHE A 317 37.05 -27.87 -0.61
CA PHE A 317 37.18 -27.84 0.85
C PHE A 317 35.90 -27.47 1.56
N LEU A 318 34.92 -26.90 0.86
CA LEU A 318 33.66 -26.49 1.43
C LEU A 318 32.53 -26.80 0.46
N THR A 319 31.40 -27.26 1.00
CA THR A 319 30.15 -27.44 0.25
C THR A 319 28.97 -26.99 1.09
N SER A 320 27.89 -26.60 0.43
CA SER A 320 26.63 -26.24 1.06
C SER A 320 25.47 -26.78 0.22
N GLU A 321 24.35 -27.11 0.85
CA GLU A 321 23.14 -27.51 0.12
C GLU A 321 22.55 -26.30 -0.64
N ALA A 322 22.08 -26.53 -1.86
CA ALA A 322 21.31 -25.55 -2.62
C ALA A 322 19.86 -26.03 -2.72
N SER A 323 19.14 -25.93 -1.61
CA SER A 323 17.80 -26.54 -1.45
C SER A 323 16.79 -25.98 -2.46
N SER A 324 16.92 -24.69 -2.82
CA SER A 324 16.07 -24.00 -3.80
C SER A 324 16.07 -24.66 -5.19
N VAL A 325 17.21 -25.21 -5.62
CA VAL A 325 17.39 -25.84 -6.94
C VAL A 325 17.57 -27.35 -6.86
N GLY A 326 17.51 -27.95 -5.67
CA GLY A 326 17.74 -29.39 -5.48
C GLY A 326 19.19 -29.83 -5.75
N GLY A 327 20.15 -28.94 -5.50
CA GLY A 327 21.56 -29.10 -5.83
C GLY A 327 22.52 -28.85 -4.67
N PHE A 328 23.76 -28.47 -4.97
CA PHE A 328 24.74 -28.06 -3.97
C PHE A 328 25.72 -27.02 -4.53
N TYR A 329 26.27 -26.21 -3.63
CA TYR A 329 27.43 -25.36 -3.88
C TYR A 329 28.71 -26.07 -3.44
N ALA A 330 29.79 -25.89 -4.19
CA ALA A 330 31.13 -26.33 -3.84
C ALA A 330 32.15 -25.21 -4.07
N ILE A 331 33.05 -25.01 -3.10
CA ILE A 331 34.13 -24.03 -3.19
C ILE A 331 35.46 -24.77 -3.21
N ASN A 332 36.26 -24.51 -4.25
CA ASN A 332 37.59 -25.08 -4.39
C ASN A 332 38.69 -24.11 -3.92
N ARG A 333 39.91 -24.63 -3.76
CA ARG A 333 41.07 -23.85 -3.31
C ARG A 333 41.44 -22.68 -4.22
N ARG A 334 41.02 -22.67 -5.49
CA ARG A 334 41.19 -21.54 -6.41
C ARG A 334 40.18 -20.41 -6.17
N GLY A 335 39.15 -20.65 -5.36
CA GLY A 335 38.09 -19.69 -5.09
C GLY A 335 36.92 -19.75 -6.06
N GLN A 336 36.84 -20.78 -6.91
CA GLN A 336 35.67 -20.97 -7.77
C GLN A 336 34.49 -21.45 -6.91
N VAL A 337 33.37 -20.76 -7.04
CA VAL A 337 32.08 -21.13 -6.42
C VAL A 337 31.25 -21.83 -7.48
N LEU A 338 31.19 -23.15 -7.39
CA LEU A 338 30.53 -24.02 -8.36
C LEU A 338 29.15 -24.41 -7.84
N LEU A 339 28.11 -24.17 -8.63
CA LEU A 339 26.75 -24.66 -8.40
C LEU A 339 26.51 -25.90 -9.25
N ALA A 340 26.15 -26.99 -8.59
CA ALA A 340 25.75 -28.24 -9.22
C ALA A 340 24.25 -28.45 -9.06
N THR A 341 23.53 -28.78 -10.13
CA THR A 341 22.12 -29.21 -10.05
C THR A 341 21.79 -30.23 -11.13
N VAL A 342 20.64 -30.89 -11.01
CA VAL A 342 20.11 -31.81 -12.01
C VAL A 342 19.87 -31.06 -13.32
N ASN A 343 20.34 -31.64 -14.42
CA ASN A 343 19.94 -31.20 -15.74
C ASN A 343 18.59 -31.87 -16.08
N GLU A 344 17.50 -31.14 -15.85
CA GLU A 344 16.14 -31.67 -15.98
C GLU A 344 15.84 -32.22 -17.38
N ALA A 345 16.46 -31.66 -18.44
CA ALA A 345 16.25 -32.09 -19.81
C ALA A 345 16.98 -33.39 -20.18
N THR A 346 18.10 -33.72 -19.52
CA THR A 346 18.97 -34.83 -19.93
C THR A 346 19.00 -35.97 -18.93
N ILE A 347 18.65 -35.75 -17.65
CA ILE A 347 18.77 -36.78 -16.62
C ILE A 347 17.91 -38.02 -16.91
N ILE A 348 16.66 -37.84 -17.35
CA ILE A 348 15.77 -38.97 -17.66
C ILE A 348 16.26 -39.73 -18.91
N PRO A 349 16.56 -39.07 -20.05
CA PRO A 349 17.18 -39.72 -21.19
C PRO A 349 18.51 -40.43 -20.86
N PHE A 350 19.32 -39.85 -19.97
CA PHE A 350 20.61 -40.42 -19.56
C PHE A 350 20.43 -41.72 -18.77
N ILE A 351 19.44 -41.77 -17.87
CA ILE A 351 19.15 -42.97 -17.09
C ILE A 351 18.50 -44.05 -17.96
N SER A 352 17.55 -43.69 -18.82
CA SER A 352 16.85 -44.67 -19.67
C SER A 352 17.73 -45.21 -20.81
N GLY A 353 18.62 -44.39 -21.36
CA GLY A 353 19.48 -44.75 -22.49
C GLY A 353 20.83 -45.32 -22.04
N PRO A 354 21.84 -44.48 -21.75
CA PRO A 354 23.16 -44.92 -21.29
C PRO A 354 23.17 -45.91 -20.12
N LEU A 355 22.38 -45.67 -19.07
CA LEU A 355 22.32 -46.59 -17.91
C LEU A 355 21.35 -47.76 -18.11
N LYS A 356 20.52 -47.73 -19.17
CA LYS A 356 19.51 -48.75 -19.48
C LYS A 356 18.59 -49.10 -18.30
N ASN A 357 18.32 -48.14 -17.41
CA ASN A 357 17.51 -48.35 -16.22
C ASN A 357 16.18 -47.62 -16.32
N LEU A 358 15.24 -48.22 -17.07
CA LEU A 358 13.93 -47.63 -17.33
C LEU A 358 13.11 -47.43 -16.05
N GLU A 359 13.20 -48.36 -15.11
CA GLU A 359 12.48 -48.31 -13.84
C GLU A 359 12.91 -47.11 -13.00
N LEU A 360 14.24 -46.90 -12.86
CA LEU A 360 14.78 -45.73 -12.18
C LEU A 360 14.41 -44.43 -12.90
N ALA A 361 14.45 -44.41 -14.24
CA ALA A 361 14.08 -43.23 -15.03
C ALA A 361 12.63 -42.81 -14.77
N VAL A 362 11.69 -43.75 -14.79
CA VAL A 362 10.26 -43.48 -14.52
C VAL A 362 10.04 -43.05 -13.07
N ASN A 363 10.65 -43.75 -12.11
CA ASN A 363 10.50 -43.42 -10.69
C ASN A 363 11.10 -42.04 -10.35
N LEU A 364 12.28 -41.73 -10.89
CA LEU A 364 12.90 -40.43 -10.69
C LEU A 364 12.09 -39.31 -11.36
N ALA A 365 11.59 -39.52 -12.58
CA ALA A 365 10.74 -38.56 -13.26
C ALA A 365 9.45 -38.27 -12.49
N LYS A 366 8.82 -39.32 -11.93
CA LYS A 366 7.64 -39.20 -11.08
C LYS A 366 7.92 -38.44 -9.79
N ARG A 367 8.99 -38.81 -9.06
CA ARG A 367 9.34 -38.17 -7.77
C ARG A 367 9.80 -36.71 -7.95
N GLY A 368 10.54 -36.42 -9.02
CA GLY A 368 11.12 -35.11 -9.31
C GLY A 368 10.29 -34.21 -10.23
N ASN A 369 9.14 -34.68 -10.72
CA ASN A 369 8.34 -34.04 -11.76
C ASN A 369 9.18 -33.59 -12.99
N LEU A 370 10.06 -34.48 -13.47
CA LEU A 370 11.03 -34.16 -14.52
C LEU A 370 10.47 -34.47 -15.92
N PRO A 371 10.76 -33.62 -16.91
CA PRO A 371 10.40 -33.87 -18.30
C PRO A 371 11.28 -34.98 -18.91
N GLY A 372 10.85 -35.54 -20.04
CA GLY A 372 11.53 -36.60 -20.79
C GLY A 372 11.05 -38.02 -20.44
N ALA A 373 10.10 -38.16 -19.52
CA ALA A 373 9.45 -39.44 -19.20
C ALA A 373 8.12 -39.64 -19.94
N GLU A 374 7.65 -38.64 -20.68
CA GLU A 374 6.37 -38.63 -21.40
C GLU A 374 6.25 -39.84 -22.33
N ASP A 375 7.21 -39.98 -23.24
CA ASP A 375 7.25 -41.07 -24.22
C ASP A 375 7.43 -42.43 -23.54
N LEU A 376 8.17 -42.47 -22.42
CA LEU A 376 8.41 -43.70 -21.65
C LEU A 376 7.15 -44.17 -20.92
N VAL A 377 6.43 -43.24 -20.30
CA VAL A 377 5.14 -43.48 -19.62
C VAL A 377 4.07 -43.88 -20.65
N VAL A 378 4.03 -43.23 -21.81
CA VAL A 378 3.14 -43.63 -22.93
C VAL A 378 3.49 -45.01 -23.47
N LYS A 379 4.79 -45.32 -23.63
CA LYS A 379 5.24 -46.65 -24.07
C LYS A 379 4.85 -47.73 -23.07
N ARG A 380 5.06 -47.47 -21.77
CA ARG A 380 4.67 -48.39 -20.69
C ARG A 380 3.15 -48.58 -20.62
N PHE A 381 2.38 -47.51 -20.80
CA PHE A 381 0.92 -47.59 -20.89
C PHE A 381 0.49 -48.48 -22.06
N LYS A 382 1.08 -48.30 -23.26
CA LYS A 382 0.82 -49.17 -24.42
C LYS A 382 1.16 -50.63 -24.15
N GLU A 383 2.28 -50.92 -23.48
CA GLU A 383 2.66 -52.29 -23.10
C GLU A 383 1.61 -52.93 -22.16
N LEU A 384 1.21 -52.22 -21.10
CA LEU A 384 0.20 -52.70 -20.15
C LEU A 384 -1.17 -52.89 -20.83
N PHE A 385 -1.55 -51.95 -21.69
CA PHE A 385 -2.82 -51.98 -22.41
C PHE A 385 -2.87 -53.14 -23.42
N ASN A 386 -1.78 -53.40 -24.15
CA ASN A 386 -1.66 -54.54 -25.08
C ASN A 386 -1.62 -55.89 -24.34
N GLN A 387 -1.11 -55.91 -23.11
CA GLN A 387 -1.14 -57.10 -22.24
C GLN A 387 -2.50 -57.33 -21.55
N THR A 388 -3.54 -56.56 -21.90
CA THR A 388 -4.88 -56.61 -21.28
C THR A 388 -4.90 -56.28 -19.78
N LYS A 389 -3.85 -55.64 -19.26
CA LYS A 389 -3.73 -55.24 -17.85
C LYS A 389 -4.36 -53.87 -17.62
N TYR A 390 -5.68 -53.77 -17.84
CA TYR A 390 -6.41 -52.50 -17.83
C TYR A 390 -6.38 -51.76 -16.48
N LYS A 391 -6.38 -52.50 -15.36
CA LYS A 391 -6.28 -51.91 -14.02
C LYS A 391 -4.91 -51.26 -13.79
N GLU A 392 -3.82 -51.96 -14.10
CA GLU A 392 -2.45 -51.42 -13.99
C GLU A 392 -2.24 -50.23 -14.94
N ALA A 393 -2.84 -50.28 -16.15
CA ALA A 393 -2.82 -49.17 -17.10
C ALA A 393 -3.58 -47.94 -16.59
N ALA A 394 -4.73 -48.14 -15.92
CA ALA A 394 -5.49 -47.06 -15.29
C ALA A 394 -4.75 -46.45 -14.09
N GLU A 395 -4.07 -47.27 -13.27
CA GLU A 395 -3.22 -46.80 -12.18
C GLU A 395 -2.04 -45.96 -12.70
N LEU A 396 -1.37 -46.43 -13.75
CA LEU A 396 -0.31 -45.67 -14.42
C LEU A 396 -0.82 -44.35 -15.00
N ALA A 397 -2.04 -44.33 -15.55
CA ALA A 397 -2.63 -43.11 -16.08
C ALA A 397 -2.99 -42.10 -14.98
N ALA A 398 -3.58 -42.57 -13.87
CA ALA A 398 -3.90 -41.75 -12.71
C ALA A 398 -2.66 -41.11 -12.07
N GLU A 399 -1.52 -41.82 -12.09
CA GLU A 399 -0.25 -41.40 -11.48
C GLU A 399 0.74 -40.78 -12.48
N SER A 400 0.30 -40.52 -13.71
CA SER A 400 1.16 -40.01 -14.76
C SER A 400 1.65 -38.59 -14.46
N PRO A 401 2.95 -38.26 -14.69
CA PRO A 401 3.49 -36.93 -14.45
C PRO A 401 2.69 -35.88 -15.23
N GLN A 402 2.32 -34.79 -14.54
CA GLN A 402 1.51 -33.70 -15.11
C GLN A 402 0.19 -34.15 -15.77
N GLY A 403 -0.30 -35.36 -15.47
CA GLY A 403 -1.50 -35.91 -16.10
C GLY A 403 -1.34 -36.24 -17.58
N ILE A 404 -0.14 -36.56 -18.07
CA ILE A 404 0.08 -36.81 -19.50
C ILE A 404 -0.76 -37.95 -20.10
N LEU A 405 -1.17 -38.92 -19.28
CA LEU A 405 -2.08 -39.99 -19.69
C LEU A 405 -3.55 -39.69 -19.33
N ARG A 406 -3.85 -38.57 -18.68
CA ARG A 406 -5.21 -38.13 -18.32
C ARG A 406 -5.81 -37.25 -19.42
N THR A 407 -5.86 -37.83 -20.62
CA THR A 407 -6.23 -37.14 -21.85
C THR A 407 -7.48 -37.76 -22.48
N PRO A 408 -8.19 -37.02 -23.36
CA PRO A 408 -9.30 -37.55 -24.14
C PRO A 408 -8.96 -38.83 -24.91
N ASP A 409 -7.74 -38.93 -25.45
CA ASP A 409 -7.26 -40.12 -26.18
C ASP A 409 -7.19 -41.37 -25.29
N THR A 410 -6.78 -41.22 -24.03
CA THR A 410 -6.76 -42.33 -23.08
C THR A 410 -8.18 -42.79 -22.75
N VAL A 411 -9.09 -41.84 -22.51
CA VAL A 411 -10.52 -42.13 -22.27
C VAL A 411 -11.13 -42.85 -23.48
N ALA A 412 -10.86 -42.38 -24.70
CA ALA A 412 -11.33 -43.00 -25.94
C ALA A 412 -10.76 -44.42 -26.13
N LYS A 413 -9.51 -44.67 -25.75
CA LYS A 413 -8.93 -46.03 -25.76
C LYS A 413 -9.62 -46.96 -24.78
N PHE A 414 -9.93 -46.51 -23.56
CA PHE A 414 -10.68 -47.33 -22.61
C PHE A 414 -12.13 -47.56 -23.06
N GLN A 415 -12.72 -46.60 -23.77
CA GLN A 415 -14.08 -46.69 -24.33
C GLN A 415 -14.17 -47.68 -25.50
N SER A 416 -13.10 -47.85 -26.28
CA SER A 416 -13.10 -48.74 -27.46
C SER A 416 -12.92 -50.22 -27.12
N VAL A 417 -12.58 -50.57 -25.87
CA VAL A 417 -12.42 -51.97 -25.46
C VAL A 417 -13.79 -52.65 -25.35
N PRO A 418 -14.03 -53.77 -26.07
CA PRO A 418 -15.28 -54.51 -25.98
C PRO A 418 -15.55 -55.02 -24.56
N VAL A 419 -16.78 -54.83 -24.07
CA VAL A 419 -17.19 -55.31 -22.75
C VAL A 419 -17.46 -56.81 -22.82
N GLN A 420 -16.67 -57.61 -22.08
CA GLN A 420 -16.93 -59.04 -21.91
C GLN A 420 -18.02 -59.27 -20.85
N ALA A 421 -18.92 -60.21 -21.10
CA ALA A 421 -20.03 -60.53 -20.19
C ALA A 421 -19.48 -60.96 -18.81
N GLY A 422 -19.90 -60.29 -17.74
CA GLY A 422 -19.49 -60.57 -16.36
C GLY A 422 -18.27 -59.80 -15.85
N GLN A 423 -17.60 -58.99 -16.67
CA GLN A 423 -16.49 -58.13 -16.24
C GLN A 423 -16.88 -56.64 -16.21
N THR A 424 -16.34 -55.89 -15.24
CA THR A 424 -16.51 -54.44 -15.16
C THR A 424 -15.91 -53.78 -16.40
N PRO A 425 -16.67 -52.93 -17.13
CA PRO A 425 -16.15 -52.21 -18.30
C PRO A 425 -14.81 -51.51 -18.01
N PRO A 426 -13.79 -51.66 -18.87
CA PRO A 426 -12.47 -51.03 -18.65
C PRO A 426 -12.53 -49.52 -18.43
N LEU A 427 -13.47 -48.82 -19.10
CA LEU A 427 -13.72 -47.40 -18.88
C LEU A 427 -14.20 -47.07 -17.44
N LEU A 428 -15.03 -47.93 -16.84
CA LEU A 428 -15.44 -47.75 -15.44
C LEU A 428 -14.31 -48.12 -14.47
N GLN A 429 -13.44 -49.07 -14.83
CA GLN A 429 -12.23 -49.35 -14.05
C GLN A 429 -11.30 -48.14 -14.05
N TYR A 430 -11.15 -47.44 -15.18
CA TYR A 430 -10.40 -46.20 -15.30
C TYR A 430 -10.93 -45.11 -14.36
N PHE A 431 -12.21 -44.71 -14.52
CA PHE A 431 -12.81 -43.67 -13.67
C PHE A 431 -12.83 -44.07 -12.19
N GLY A 432 -13.10 -45.34 -11.87
CA GLY A 432 -13.06 -45.84 -10.51
C GLY A 432 -11.68 -45.69 -9.87
N THR A 433 -10.61 -46.07 -10.58
CA THR A 433 -9.23 -45.88 -10.10
C THR A 433 -8.92 -44.40 -9.88
N LEU A 434 -9.27 -43.52 -10.83
CA LEU A 434 -9.00 -42.09 -10.70
C LEU A 434 -9.74 -41.48 -9.50
N LEU A 435 -11.02 -41.80 -9.29
CA LEU A 435 -11.81 -41.31 -8.14
C LEU A 435 -11.23 -41.75 -6.79
N THR A 436 -10.60 -42.93 -6.72
CA THR A 436 -9.90 -43.38 -5.50
C THR A 436 -8.58 -42.64 -5.27
N LYS A 437 -7.92 -42.16 -6.34
CA LYS A 437 -6.60 -41.52 -6.28
C LYS A 437 -6.68 -40.00 -6.16
N GLY A 438 -7.74 -39.36 -6.66
CA GLY A 438 -7.88 -37.91 -6.63
C GLY A 438 -9.12 -37.39 -7.35
N LYS A 439 -9.07 -36.11 -7.71
CA LYS A 439 -10.12 -35.37 -8.42
C LYS A 439 -10.01 -35.57 -9.93
N LEU A 440 -11.15 -35.82 -10.59
CA LEU A 440 -11.27 -35.89 -12.06
C LEU A 440 -11.08 -34.52 -12.69
N ASN A 441 -10.48 -34.45 -13.88
CA ASN A 441 -10.39 -33.20 -14.63
C ASN A 441 -11.73 -32.87 -15.31
N SER A 442 -11.87 -31.68 -15.90
CA SER A 442 -13.10 -31.21 -16.53
C SER A 442 -13.67 -32.19 -17.58
N TYR A 443 -12.81 -32.72 -18.47
CA TYR A 443 -13.20 -33.67 -19.51
C TYR A 443 -13.65 -35.01 -18.94
N GLU A 444 -12.87 -35.58 -18.02
CA GLU A 444 -13.18 -36.84 -17.33
C GLU A 444 -14.48 -36.72 -16.52
N SER A 445 -14.68 -35.59 -15.85
CA SER A 445 -15.87 -35.28 -15.07
C SER A 445 -17.10 -35.23 -15.96
N LEU A 446 -17.01 -34.61 -17.13
CA LEU A 446 -18.09 -34.55 -18.11
C LEU A 446 -18.44 -35.95 -18.65
N GLU A 447 -17.45 -36.75 -19.04
CA GLU A 447 -17.68 -38.09 -19.61
C GLU A 447 -18.26 -39.06 -18.57
N LEU A 448 -17.75 -39.05 -17.33
CA LEU A 448 -18.34 -39.81 -16.24
C LEU A 448 -19.78 -39.35 -15.96
N SER A 449 -20.03 -38.04 -15.97
CA SER A 449 -21.35 -37.48 -15.70
C SER A 449 -22.36 -37.82 -16.79
N ARG A 450 -21.96 -37.83 -18.06
CA ARG A 450 -22.81 -38.31 -19.17
C ARG A 450 -23.25 -39.76 -18.96
N LEU A 451 -22.33 -40.64 -18.58
CA LEU A 451 -22.63 -42.05 -18.30
C LEU A 451 -23.65 -42.19 -17.15
N VAL A 452 -23.49 -41.41 -16.09
CA VAL A 452 -24.34 -41.48 -14.89
C VAL A 452 -25.70 -40.83 -15.09
N VAL A 453 -25.78 -39.71 -15.81
CA VAL A 453 -27.04 -39.04 -16.18
C VAL A 453 -27.85 -39.94 -17.10
N ASN A 454 -27.23 -40.56 -18.11
CA ASN A 454 -27.91 -41.50 -19.02
C ASN A 454 -28.44 -42.76 -18.30
N GLN A 455 -27.77 -43.19 -17.23
CA GLN A 455 -28.23 -44.30 -16.38
C GLN A 455 -29.21 -43.88 -15.28
N ASN A 456 -29.63 -42.62 -15.26
CA ASN A 456 -30.55 -42.06 -14.27
C ASN A 456 -30.07 -42.16 -12.81
N LYS A 457 -28.74 -42.19 -12.59
CA LYS A 457 -28.10 -42.33 -11.26
C LYS A 457 -27.56 -41.00 -10.72
N LYS A 458 -28.33 -39.91 -10.86
CA LYS A 458 -27.92 -38.54 -10.49
C LYS A 458 -27.46 -38.39 -9.04
N ASN A 459 -27.89 -39.28 -8.14
CA ASN A 459 -27.44 -39.30 -6.74
C ASN A 459 -25.94 -39.52 -6.57
N LEU A 460 -25.28 -40.26 -7.49
CA LEU A 460 -23.83 -40.46 -7.44
C LEU A 460 -23.06 -39.16 -7.73
N LEU A 461 -23.58 -38.32 -8.64
CA LEU A 461 -22.98 -37.01 -8.93
C LEU A 461 -23.03 -36.09 -7.72
N LYS A 462 -24.12 -36.15 -6.95
CA LYS A 462 -24.23 -35.39 -5.70
C LYS A 462 -23.14 -35.79 -4.71
N ASN A 463 -22.96 -37.10 -4.46
CA ASN A 463 -21.94 -37.59 -3.53
C ASN A 463 -20.52 -37.20 -3.99
N TRP A 464 -20.22 -37.34 -5.28
CA TRP A 464 -18.89 -36.97 -5.80
C TRP A 464 -18.62 -35.46 -5.81
N LEU A 465 -19.65 -34.63 -5.96
CA LEU A 465 -19.54 -33.17 -5.79
C LEU A 465 -19.30 -32.80 -4.32
N GLU A 466 -20.00 -33.45 -3.38
CA GLU A 466 -19.80 -33.25 -1.93
C GLU A 466 -18.40 -33.68 -1.47
N GLU A 467 -17.82 -34.72 -2.08
CA GLU A 467 -16.48 -35.22 -1.79
C GLU A 467 -15.35 -34.50 -2.59
N ASP A 468 -15.65 -33.42 -3.32
CA ASP A 468 -14.73 -32.68 -4.20
C ASP A 468 -13.98 -33.57 -5.23
N LYS A 469 -14.68 -34.58 -5.77
CA LYS A 469 -14.11 -35.57 -6.70
C LYS A 469 -14.22 -35.18 -8.18
N LEU A 470 -15.05 -34.20 -8.53
CA LEU A 470 -15.29 -33.75 -9.90
C LEU A 470 -14.81 -32.31 -10.09
N GLU A 471 -14.15 -32.03 -11.20
CA GLU A 471 -13.86 -30.66 -11.63
C GLU A 471 -15.06 -30.09 -12.38
N CYS A 472 -15.61 -28.99 -11.87
CA CYS A 472 -16.75 -28.32 -12.47
C CYS A 472 -16.35 -27.58 -13.74
N SER A 473 -17.11 -27.78 -14.82
CA SER A 473 -17.02 -27.01 -16.06
C SER A 473 -18.40 -26.46 -16.46
N GLU A 474 -18.43 -25.50 -17.39
CA GLU A 474 -19.69 -24.95 -17.90
C GLU A 474 -20.53 -26.03 -18.60
N GLU A 475 -19.90 -26.90 -19.38
CA GLU A 475 -20.56 -28.02 -20.06
C GLU A 475 -21.12 -29.04 -19.06
N LEU A 476 -20.41 -29.28 -17.95
CA LEU A 476 -20.92 -30.12 -16.87
C LEU A 476 -22.12 -29.43 -16.19
N GLY A 477 -22.04 -28.13 -15.97
CA GLY A 477 -23.12 -27.30 -15.45
C GLY A 477 -24.38 -27.36 -16.31
N ASP A 478 -24.24 -27.21 -17.62
CA ASP A 478 -25.34 -27.31 -18.58
C ASP A 478 -25.94 -28.72 -18.65
N LEU A 479 -25.10 -29.76 -18.53
CA LEU A 479 -25.56 -31.15 -18.44
C LEU A 479 -26.45 -31.40 -17.21
N VAL A 480 -26.24 -30.67 -16.11
CA VAL A 480 -26.96 -30.84 -14.83
C VAL A 480 -27.93 -29.70 -14.49
N LYS A 481 -28.08 -28.69 -15.36
CA LYS A 481 -28.75 -27.41 -15.08
C LYS A 481 -30.24 -27.57 -14.72
N VAL A 482 -30.63 -26.90 -13.64
CA VAL A 482 -32.00 -26.48 -13.32
C VAL A 482 -32.06 -24.96 -13.54
N LYS A 483 -32.98 -24.47 -14.37
CA LYS A 483 -33.06 -23.05 -14.79
C LYS A 483 -33.37 -22.11 -13.60
N TYR A 484 -32.37 -21.50 -12.98
CA TYR A 484 -32.50 -20.42 -11.99
C TYR A 484 -31.62 -19.22 -12.37
N THR A 485 -32.18 -18.01 -12.32
CA THR A 485 -31.47 -16.72 -12.51
C THR A 485 -31.60 -15.90 -11.23
N PRO A 486 -30.49 -15.64 -10.51
CA PRO A 486 -30.53 -14.87 -9.26
C PRO A 486 -30.85 -13.39 -9.50
N ASP A 487 -31.75 -12.81 -8.70
CA ASP A 487 -31.95 -11.36 -8.63
C ASP A 487 -30.92 -10.74 -7.67
N TYR A 488 -29.82 -10.25 -8.23
CA TYR A 488 -28.70 -9.71 -7.45
C TYR A 488 -29.05 -8.42 -6.70
N LEU A 489 -29.98 -7.61 -7.23
CA LEU A 489 -30.41 -6.37 -6.57
C LEU A 489 -31.21 -6.70 -5.31
N PHE A 490 -32.16 -7.62 -5.43
CA PHE A 490 -32.97 -8.08 -4.30
C PHE A 490 -32.11 -8.75 -3.22
N LEU A 491 -31.14 -9.57 -3.62
CA LEU A 491 -30.19 -10.20 -2.70
C LEU A 491 -29.34 -9.17 -1.97
N LEU A 492 -28.76 -8.19 -2.68
CA LEU A 492 -27.97 -7.14 -2.06
C LEU A 492 -28.81 -6.32 -1.07
N GLN A 493 -30.01 -5.89 -1.45
CA GLN A 493 -30.91 -5.14 -0.57
C GLN A 493 -31.31 -5.91 0.69
N THR A 494 -31.50 -7.23 0.55
CA THR A 494 -31.84 -8.13 1.66
C THR A 494 -30.67 -8.27 2.63
N ILE A 495 -29.46 -8.56 2.13
CA ILE A 495 -28.25 -8.68 2.94
C ILE A 495 -27.95 -7.36 3.63
N LEU A 496 -28.09 -6.23 2.92
CA LEU A 496 -27.83 -4.89 3.45
C LEU A 496 -28.77 -4.52 4.60
N ARG A 497 -29.90 -5.22 4.78
CA ARG A 497 -30.80 -5.05 5.93
C ARG A 497 -30.37 -5.85 7.16
N THR A 498 -29.69 -6.98 6.96
CA THR A 498 -29.36 -7.94 8.03
C THR A 498 -27.88 -7.94 8.41
N ASP A 499 -26.99 -7.67 7.46
CA ASP A 499 -25.54 -7.72 7.57
C ASP A 499 -24.88 -6.70 6.61
N PRO A 500 -24.69 -5.43 7.04
CA PRO A 500 -24.05 -4.39 6.24
C PRO A 500 -22.62 -4.72 5.81
N GLN A 501 -21.85 -5.41 6.66
CA GLN A 501 -20.47 -5.80 6.35
C GLN A 501 -20.45 -6.90 5.29
N GLY A 502 -21.28 -7.92 5.44
CA GLY A 502 -21.47 -8.97 4.43
C GLY A 502 -22.02 -8.42 3.11
N ALA A 503 -22.85 -7.37 3.14
CA ALA A 503 -23.31 -6.68 1.93
C ALA A 503 -22.13 -6.02 1.19
N GLY A 504 -21.19 -5.39 1.91
CA GLY A 504 -19.97 -4.82 1.34
C GLY A 504 -19.09 -5.88 0.66
N GLU A 505 -18.85 -7.01 1.32
CA GLU A 505 -18.11 -8.13 0.73
C GLU A 505 -18.82 -8.74 -0.47
N PHE A 506 -20.15 -8.86 -0.40
CA PHE A 506 -20.97 -9.36 -1.50
C PHE A 506 -20.92 -8.43 -2.71
N ALA A 507 -20.97 -7.10 -2.50
CA ALA A 507 -20.80 -6.10 -3.54
C ALA A 507 -19.43 -6.20 -4.24
N VAL A 508 -18.34 -6.35 -3.48
CA VAL A 508 -16.99 -6.58 -4.04
C VAL A 508 -16.93 -7.88 -4.86
N LYS A 509 -17.53 -8.96 -4.37
CA LYS A 509 -17.59 -10.23 -5.12
C LYS A 509 -18.38 -10.08 -6.43
N MET A 510 -19.46 -9.31 -6.42
CA MET A 510 -20.23 -9.00 -7.63
C MET A 510 -19.41 -8.20 -8.65
N SER A 511 -18.61 -7.22 -8.22
CA SER A 511 -17.79 -6.43 -9.15
C SER A 511 -16.69 -7.22 -9.86
N HIS A 512 -16.27 -8.37 -9.31
CA HIS A 512 -15.24 -9.24 -9.91
C HIS A 512 -15.79 -10.44 -10.67
N MET A 513 -17.10 -10.51 -10.92
CA MET A 513 -17.70 -11.64 -11.65
C MET A 513 -17.22 -11.70 -13.11
N LYS A 514 -16.94 -12.91 -13.61
CA LYS A 514 -16.64 -13.15 -15.03
C LYS A 514 -17.88 -12.76 -15.87
N GLY A 515 -17.75 -11.71 -16.67
CA GLY A 515 -18.86 -11.10 -17.42
C GLY A 515 -19.16 -9.64 -17.03
N GLY A 516 -18.48 -9.11 -16.00
CA GLY A 516 -18.71 -7.77 -15.47
C GLY A 516 -19.67 -7.78 -14.28
N CYS A 517 -19.76 -6.65 -13.58
CA CYS A 517 -20.66 -6.54 -12.43
C CYS A 517 -22.12 -6.69 -12.90
N PRO A 518 -22.92 -7.60 -12.29
CA PRO A 518 -24.32 -7.80 -12.68
C PRO A 518 -25.22 -6.61 -12.34
N LEU A 519 -24.74 -5.69 -11.50
CA LEU A 519 -25.39 -4.44 -11.15
C LEU A 519 -24.47 -3.27 -11.47
N ASP A 520 -25.05 -2.14 -11.83
CA ASP A 520 -24.31 -0.91 -12.03
C ASP A 520 -23.60 -0.47 -10.73
N ILE A 521 -22.32 -0.09 -10.84
CA ILE A 521 -21.46 0.25 -9.69
C ILE A 521 -22.03 1.44 -8.93
N ASN A 522 -22.59 2.44 -9.63
CA ASN A 522 -23.19 3.61 -8.98
C ASN A 522 -24.40 3.22 -8.16
N THR A 523 -25.24 2.34 -8.71
CA THR A 523 -26.42 1.81 -8.01
C THR A 523 -26.02 1.13 -6.72
N ILE A 524 -24.95 0.31 -6.73
CA ILE A 524 -24.43 -0.33 -5.52
C ILE A 524 -23.92 0.73 -4.53
N THR A 525 -23.12 1.69 -4.99
CA THR A 525 -22.60 2.78 -4.16
C THR A 525 -23.73 3.62 -3.55
N ASP A 526 -24.76 3.98 -4.33
CA ASP A 526 -25.93 4.72 -3.87
C ASP A 526 -26.70 3.96 -2.79
N LEU A 527 -26.87 2.64 -2.94
CA LEU A 527 -27.53 1.83 -1.91
C LEU A 527 -26.81 1.89 -0.55
N PHE A 528 -25.47 1.87 -0.55
CA PHE A 528 -24.70 2.03 0.69
C PHE A 528 -24.82 3.46 1.24
N LEU A 529 -24.65 4.48 0.40
CA LEU A 529 -24.70 5.88 0.83
C LEU A 529 -26.08 6.32 1.33
N GLN A 530 -27.16 5.90 0.67
CA GLN A 530 -28.53 6.17 1.09
C GLN A 530 -28.85 5.60 2.49
N ARG A 531 -28.15 4.55 2.92
CA ARG A 531 -28.27 3.97 4.26
C ARG A 531 -27.19 4.44 5.23
N ASN A 532 -26.44 5.48 4.87
CA ASN A 532 -25.36 6.05 5.66
C ASN A 532 -24.22 5.05 5.98
N LEU A 533 -24.02 4.05 5.11
CA LEU A 533 -22.96 3.03 5.22
C LEU A 533 -21.68 3.49 4.50
N ILE A 534 -21.13 4.61 4.99
CA ILE A 534 -20.01 5.32 4.33
C ILE A 534 -18.73 4.47 4.28
N ARG A 535 -18.49 3.66 5.33
CA ARG A 535 -17.32 2.79 5.43
C ARG A 535 -17.37 1.66 4.39
N GLU A 536 -18.52 1.01 4.25
CA GLU A 536 -18.76 -0.08 3.32
C GLU A 536 -18.76 0.44 1.86
N ALA A 537 -19.41 1.59 1.61
CA ALA A 537 -19.31 2.29 0.33
C ALA A 537 -17.86 2.61 -0.03
N THR A 538 -17.10 3.13 0.93
CA THR A 538 -15.67 3.43 0.75
C THR A 538 -14.87 2.17 0.44
N ALA A 539 -15.05 1.08 1.19
CA ALA A 539 -14.32 -0.15 1.00
C ALA A 539 -14.58 -0.77 -0.38
N PHE A 540 -15.86 -0.79 -0.79
CA PHE A 540 -16.27 -1.22 -2.13
C PHE A 540 -15.64 -0.35 -3.23
N LEU A 541 -15.75 0.98 -3.10
CA LEU A 541 -15.18 1.93 -4.07
C LEU A 541 -13.66 1.85 -4.13
N LEU A 542 -12.95 1.71 -3.01
CA LEU A 542 -11.49 1.54 -3.01
C LEU A 542 -11.07 0.31 -3.82
N ASP A 543 -11.87 -0.76 -3.79
CA ASP A 543 -11.57 -1.97 -4.53
C ASP A 543 -11.87 -1.82 -6.03
N VAL A 544 -13.03 -1.27 -6.38
CA VAL A 544 -13.45 -1.02 -7.78
C VAL A 544 -12.58 0.04 -8.46
N LEU A 545 -12.09 1.02 -7.73
CA LEU A 545 -11.30 2.15 -8.24
C LEU A 545 -9.79 1.89 -8.26
N LYS A 546 -9.30 0.74 -7.76
CA LYS A 546 -7.88 0.34 -7.84
C LYS A 546 -7.26 0.51 -9.24
N PRO A 547 -7.96 0.20 -10.36
CA PRO A 547 -7.40 0.39 -11.70
C PRO A 547 -7.26 1.86 -12.12
N ASN A 548 -7.88 2.80 -11.38
CA ASN A 548 -7.92 4.24 -11.66
C ASN A 548 -8.42 4.60 -13.07
N SER A 549 -9.45 3.90 -13.55
CA SER A 549 -10.07 4.17 -14.85
C SER A 549 -10.73 5.56 -14.89
N PRO A 550 -10.53 6.36 -15.97
CA PRO A 550 -11.17 7.67 -16.13
C PRO A 550 -12.69 7.62 -16.06
N GLU A 551 -13.29 6.53 -16.54
CA GLU A 551 -14.74 6.29 -16.53
C GLU A 551 -15.33 6.20 -15.12
N HIS A 552 -14.51 5.95 -14.09
CA HIS A 552 -14.94 5.89 -12.69
C HIS A 552 -14.47 7.09 -11.87
N ALA A 553 -13.93 8.15 -12.50
CA ALA A 553 -13.40 9.32 -11.79
C ALA A 553 -14.44 9.98 -10.89
N PHE A 554 -15.70 10.04 -11.33
CA PHE A 554 -16.80 10.65 -10.57
C PHE A 554 -17.15 9.88 -9.27
N LEU A 555 -16.78 8.60 -9.17
CA LEU A 555 -16.95 7.80 -7.94
C LEU A 555 -15.91 8.15 -6.86
N GLN A 556 -14.82 8.84 -7.22
CA GLN A 556 -13.79 9.29 -6.27
C GLN A 556 -14.23 10.55 -5.49
N THR A 557 -15.14 11.35 -6.04
CA THR A 557 -15.56 12.65 -5.51
C THR A 557 -17.08 12.75 -5.39
N LYS A 558 -17.69 11.78 -4.71
CA LYS A 558 -19.14 11.71 -4.56
C LYS A 558 -19.62 12.59 -3.40
N VAL A 559 -20.70 13.33 -3.65
CA VAL A 559 -21.44 14.08 -2.62
C VAL A 559 -22.09 13.07 -1.68
N HIS A 560 -21.81 13.19 -0.39
CA HIS A 560 -22.23 12.22 0.63
C HIS A 560 -23.08 12.84 1.74
N GLN A 561 -23.01 14.15 1.92
CA GLN A 561 -23.86 14.85 2.88
C GLN A 561 -25.30 14.93 2.36
N ASP A 562 -26.25 15.02 3.30
CA ASP A 562 -27.64 15.35 2.99
C ASP A 562 -27.73 16.72 2.31
N MET A 563 -28.37 16.77 1.14
CA MET A 563 -28.54 17.96 0.29
C MET A 563 -30.01 18.41 0.18
N ASP A 564 -30.88 17.88 1.04
CA ASP A 564 -32.33 18.17 1.06
C ASP A 564 -32.72 19.20 2.14
N ALA A 565 -31.79 19.64 2.99
CA ALA A 565 -32.04 20.73 3.92
C ALA A 565 -32.03 22.11 3.21
N PRO A 566 -32.59 23.18 3.81
CA PRO A 566 -32.55 24.53 3.24
C PRO A 566 -31.14 25.02 2.95
N ILE A 567 -30.94 25.84 1.91
CA ILE A 567 -29.61 26.42 1.59
C ILE A 567 -28.96 27.15 2.78
N SER A 568 -29.73 27.72 3.71
CA SER A 568 -29.20 28.34 4.94
C SER A 568 -28.43 27.37 5.84
N HIS A 569 -28.60 26.06 5.67
CA HIS A 569 -27.90 25.03 6.45
C HIS A 569 -26.53 24.66 5.87
N TYR A 570 -26.07 25.31 4.79
CA TYR A 570 -24.81 24.98 4.12
C TYR A 570 -23.88 26.19 4.06
N PHE A 571 -22.59 25.96 4.30
CA PHE A 571 -21.52 26.85 3.82
C PHE A 571 -21.44 26.73 2.30
N ILE A 572 -21.24 27.87 1.63
CA ILE A 572 -21.28 27.99 0.17
C ILE A 572 -19.96 28.60 -0.32
N PHE A 573 -19.33 27.94 -1.29
CA PHE A 573 -18.07 28.42 -1.86
C PHE A 573 -18.32 29.74 -2.61
N THR A 574 -17.84 30.86 -2.04
CA THR A 574 -18.24 32.22 -2.43
C THR A 574 -17.06 33.02 -2.96
N GLY A 575 -17.16 33.54 -4.19
CA GLY A 575 -16.23 34.50 -4.76
C GLY A 575 -16.66 35.95 -4.50
N HIS A 576 -15.69 36.85 -4.42
CA HIS A 576 -15.85 38.31 -4.33
C HIS A 576 -15.30 38.94 -5.61
N ASN A 577 -15.98 39.95 -6.16
CA ASN A 577 -15.62 40.65 -7.40
C ASN A 577 -15.09 39.68 -8.47
N SER A 578 -15.91 38.68 -8.79
CA SER A 578 -15.48 37.47 -9.53
C SER A 578 -15.08 37.74 -10.98
N TYR A 579 -15.15 38.99 -11.42
CA TYR A 579 -14.83 39.49 -12.75
C TYR A 579 -13.43 40.14 -12.83
N LEU A 580 -12.77 40.43 -11.71
CA LEU A 580 -11.46 41.10 -11.70
C LEU A 580 -10.32 40.15 -12.09
N THR A 581 -9.44 40.59 -12.99
CA THR A 581 -8.25 39.83 -13.41
C THR A 581 -7.04 40.05 -12.47
N GLY A 582 -7.11 41.06 -11.59
CA GLY A 582 -6.03 41.40 -10.67
C GLY A 582 -6.51 42.20 -9.45
N ASN A 583 -5.85 43.33 -9.16
CA ASN A 583 -6.17 44.16 -7.99
C ASN A 583 -7.46 44.98 -8.18
N GLN A 584 -8.05 45.45 -7.08
CA GLN A 584 -9.32 46.19 -7.06
C GLN A 584 -9.21 47.65 -7.54
N LEU A 585 -8.02 48.18 -7.82
CA LEU A 585 -7.81 49.59 -8.18
C LEU A 585 -7.63 49.83 -9.68
N SER A 586 -6.93 48.94 -10.38
CA SER A 586 -6.45 49.22 -11.75
C SER A 586 -6.39 48.01 -12.68
N SER A 587 -6.89 46.84 -12.26
CA SER A 587 -6.89 45.66 -13.13
C SER A 587 -8.06 45.64 -14.10
N ASP A 588 -7.93 44.87 -15.18
CA ASP A 588 -9.01 44.68 -16.15
C ASP A 588 -10.12 43.77 -15.59
N CYS A 589 -11.36 43.98 -16.04
CA CYS A 589 -12.47 43.07 -15.80
C CYS A 589 -12.64 42.14 -17.01
N SER A 590 -12.96 40.86 -16.76
CA SER A 590 -13.31 39.91 -17.82
C SER A 590 -14.16 38.76 -17.29
N GLU A 591 -14.70 37.96 -18.20
CA GLU A 591 -15.41 36.72 -17.88
C GLU A 591 -14.48 35.57 -17.47
N VAL A 592 -13.17 35.66 -17.75
CA VAL A 592 -12.22 34.56 -17.51
C VAL A 592 -12.12 34.18 -16.03
N PRO A 593 -11.97 35.11 -15.06
CA PRO A 593 -11.95 34.79 -13.64
C PRO A 593 -13.26 34.15 -13.14
N ILE A 594 -14.40 34.46 -13.77
CA ILE A 594 -15.70 33.83 -13.47
C ILE A 594 -15.66 32.36 -13.88
N ILE A 595 -15.18 32.07 -15.09
CA ILE A 595 -15.03 30.70 -15.61
C ILE A 595 -14.09 29.90 -14.70
N ASP A 596 -12.96 30.49 -14.33
CA ASP A 596 -11.98 29.85 -13.45
C ASP A 596 -12.54 29.59 -12.05
N ALA A 597 -13.33 30.51 -11.50
CA ALA A 597 -14.02 30.32 -10.22
C ALA A 597 -15.01 29.15 -10.29
N LEU A 598 -15.86 29.11 -11.33
CA LEU A 598 -16.83 28.03 -11.52
C LEU A 598 -16.15 26.66 -11.68
N LYS A 599 -15.05 26.60 -12.45
CA LYS A 599 -14.23 25.39 -12.62
C LYS A 599 -13.50 24.95 -11.35
N LYS A 600 -13.30 25.86 -10.40
CA LYS A 600 -12.79 25.54 -9.04
C LYS A 600 -13.90 25.10 -8.07
N GLY A 601 -15.16 25.09 -8.51
CA GLY A 601 -16.32 24.69 -7.69
C GLY A 601 -17.01 25.84 -6.95
N VAL A 602 -16.65 27.11 -7.19
CA VAL A 602 -17.34 28.28 -6.61
C VAL A 602 -18.81 28.26 -7.02
N ARG A 603 -19.72 28.51 -6.06
CA ARG A 603 -21.18 28.49 -6.25
C ARG A 603 -21.84 29.84 -6.05
N VAL A 604 -21.10 30.86 -5.59
CA VAL A 604 -21.57 32.25 -5.57
C VAL A 604 -20.63 33.11 -6.41
N ILE A 605 -21.18 33.76 -7.44
CA ILE A 605 -20.49 34.67 -8.33
C ILE A 605 -21.02 36.09 -8.11
N GLU A 606 -20.11 37.02 -7.86
CA GLU A 606 -20.43 38.43 -7.63
C GLU A 606 -20.13 39.28 -8.86
N LEU A 607 -21.09 40.13 -9.25
CA LEU A 607 -21.00 41.08 -10.35
C LEU A 607 -21.51 42.46 -9.89
N ASP A 608 -20.70 43.49 -10.14
CA ASP A 608 -21.06 44.88 -9.83
C ASP A 608 -21.48 45.55 -11.12
N ILE A 609 -22.76 45.89 -11.23
CA ILE A 609 -23.37 46.32 -12.49
C ILE A 609 -23.56 47.83 -12.51
N TRP A 610 -22.98 48.46 -13.52
CA TRP A 610 -22.95 49.91 -13.71
C TRP A 610 -23.45 50.29 -15.10
N PRO A 611 -24.05 51.48 -15.28
CA PRO A 611 -24.33 52.00 -16.61
C PRO A 611 -23.02 52.18 -17.39
N ASN A 612 -23.00 51.78 -18.66
CA ASN A 612 -21.87 52.06 -19.55
C ASN A 612 -21.70 53.58 -19.78
N SER A 613 -20.59 54.00 -20.39
CA SER A 613 -20.29 55.43 -20.60
C SER A 613 -21.39 56.20 -21.37
N ASN A 614 -22.16 55.51 -22.21
CA ASN A 614 -23.27 56.08 -22.98
C ASN A 614 -24.64 55.99 -22.28
N LYS A 615 -24.69 55.43 -21.05
CA LYS A 615 -25.89 55.15 -20.25
C LYS A 615 -27.00 54.38 -21.00
N ASN A 616 -26.63 53.54 -21.97
CA ASN A 616 -27.56 52.77 -22.80
C ASN A 616 -27.35 51.24 -22.70
N ASP A 617 -26.27 50.81 -22.04
CA ASP A 617 -25.95 49.41 -21.78
C ASP A 617 -25.35 49.21 -20.39
N ILE A 618 -25.10 47.96 -20.02
CA ILE A 618 -24.61 47.56 -18.69
C ILE A 618 -23.21 46.97 -18.78
N ASP A 619 -22.31 47.60 -18.03
CA ASP A 619 -20.95 47.13 -17.81
C ASP A 619 -20.80 46.55 -16.40
N VAL A 620 -19.85 45.63 -16.26
CA VAL A 620 -19.38 45.08 -14.99
C VAL A 620 -18.01 45.65 -14.69
N LEU A 621 -17.88 46.38 -13.58
CA LEU A 621 -16.63 46.98 -13.12
C LEU A 621 -16.66 47.27 -11.62
N HIS A 622 -15.47 47.44 -11.03
CA HIS A 622 -15.37 47.90 -9.65
C HIS A 622 -15.51 49.42 -9.62
N GLY A 623 -16.62 49.91 -9.06
CA GLY A 623 -17.00 51.32 -9.10
C GLY A 623 -15.95 52.26 -8.53
N ARG A 624 -15.88 53.50 -9.05
CA ARG A 624 -14.98 54.57 -8.58
C ARG A 624 -13.47 54.21 -8.62
N THR A 625 -13.07 53.25 -9.47
CA THR A 625 -11.66 52.84 -9.67
C THR A 625 -11.24 52.89 -11.15
N LEU A 626 -9.95 52.64 -11.44
CA LEU A 626 -9.37 52.64 -12.80
C LEU A 626 -9.48 51.26 -13.49
N THR A 627 -10.44 50.43 -13.09
CA THR A 627 -10.64 49.10 -13.68
C THR A 627 -11.31 49.19 -15.05
N ALA A 628 -10.82 48.43 -16.04
CA ALA A 628 -11.44 48.41 -17.37
C ALA A 628 -12.72 47.55 -17.37
N PRO A 629 -13.87 48.04 -17.86
CA PRO A 629 -15.14 47.33 -17.78
C PRO A 629 -15.25 46.12 -18.71
N VAL A 630 -16.15 45.19 -18.38
CA VAL A 630 -16.61 44.11 -19.26
C VAL A 630 -18.13 44.13 -19.42
N GLU A 631 -18.64 43.89 -20.63
CA GLU A 631 -20.07 43.88 -20.90
C GLU A 631 -20.78 42.76 -20.10
N LEU A 632 -21.89 43.10 -19.41
CA LEU A 632 -22.65 42.14 -18.58
C LEU A 632 -23.05 40.86 -19.34
N ILE A 633 -23.42 41.01 -20.62
CA ILE A 633 -23.81 39.87 -21.47
C ILE A 633 -22.72 38.80 -21.59
N LYS A 634 -21.43 39.18 -21.59
CA LYS A 634 -20.31 38.23 -21.63
C LYS A 634 -20.24 37.43 -20.34
N CYS A 635 -20.34 38.11 -19.20
CA CYS A 635 -20.36 37.46 -17.88
C CYS A 635 -21.53 36.48 -17.75
N LEU A 636 -22.75 36.89 -18.11
CA LEU A 636 -23.93 36.03 -18.03
C LEU A 636 -23.82 34.81 -18.95
N LYS A 637 -23.31 34.97 -20.18
CA LYS A 637 -23.07 33.84 -21.11
C LYS A 637 -22.02 32.87 -20.57
N ALA A 638 -20.94 33.38 -19.97
CA ALA A 638 -19.92 32.55 -19.33
C ALA A 638 -20.49 31.76 -18.16
N ILE A 639 -21.31 32.38 -17.31
CA ILE A 639 -22.01 31.69 -16.22
C ILE A 639 -22.94 30.62 -16.77
N ARG A 640 -23.77 30.91 -17.78
CA ARG A 640 -24.66 29.90 -18.40
C ARG A 640 -23.89 28.69 -18.91
N ALA A 641 -22.75 28.93 -19.57
CA ALA A 641 -21.95 27.87 -20.19
C ALA A 641 -21.24 26.99 -19.17
N HIS A 642 -20.78 27.54 -18.04
CA HIS A 642 -19.87 26.86 -17.12
C HIS A 642 -20.43 26.61 -15.71
N ALA A 643 -21.65 27.10 -15.40
CA ALA A 643 -22.24 26.98 -14.06
C ALA A 643 -22.24 25.54 -13.54
N PHE A 644 -22.48 24.55 -14.40
CA PHE A 644 -22.68 23.16 -14.00
C PHE A 644 -21.61 22.19 -14.50
N ASP A 645 -20.42 22.70 -14.90
CA ASP A 645 -19.32 21.87 -15.39
C ASP A 645 -18.76 20.92 -14.31
N VAL A 646 -18.72 21.39 -13.05
CA VAL A 646 -18.10 20.68 -11.92
C VAL A 646 -19.11 20.20 -10.89
N SER A 647 -20.29 20.82 -10.82
CA SER A 647 -21.31 20.53 -9.82
C SER A 647 -22.69 20.84 -10.38
N ASP A 648 -23.64 19.92 -10.22
CA ASP A 648 -25.05 20.13 -10.59
C ASP A 648 -25.81 20.99 -9.58
N TYR A 649 -25.22 21.33 -8.43
CA TYR A 649 -25.87 22.15 -7.42
C TYR A 649 -25.97 23.63 -7.84
N PRO A 650 -26.95 24.37 -7.30
CA PRO A 650 -27.27 25.72 -7.78
C PRO A 650 -26.08 26.69 -7.76
N VAL A 651 -26.15 27.70 -8.62
CA VAL A 651 -25.23 28.85 -8.62
C VAL A 651 -26.01 30.10 -8.25
N VAL A 652 -25.52 30.84 -7.24
CA VAL A 652 -26.07 32.13 -6.84
C VAL A 652 -25.28 33.24 -7.54
N VAL A 653 -25.96 34.11 -8.28
CA VAL A 653 -25.37 35.32 -8.84
C VAL A 653 -25.79 36.49 -7.97
N THR A 654 -24.81 37.13 -7.32
CA THR A 654 -25.05 38.32 -6.52
C THR A 654 -24.78 39.55 -7.36
N LEU A 655 -25.78 40.43 -7.48
CA LEU A 655 -25.69 41.67 -8.24
C LEU A 655 -25.59 42.85 -7.29
N GLU A 656 -24.50 43.60 -7.37
CA GLU A 656 -24.41 44.94 -6.77
C GLU A 656 -24.91 45.97 -7.78
N ASP A 657 -26.13 46.45 -7.56
CA ASP A 657 -26.92 47.18 -8.56
C ASP A 657 -26.81 48.69 -8.40
N HIS A 658 -26.19 49.35 -9.39
CA HIS A 658 -26.07 50.81 -9.51
C HIS A 658 -26.85 51.37 -10.71
N LEU A 659 -27.86 50.66 -11.19
CA LEU A 659 -28.58 50.96 -12.43
C LEU A 659 -29.85 51.79 -12.23
N THR A 660 -30.27 52.47 -13.31
CA THR A 660 -31.59 53.11 -13.39
C THR A 660 -32.70 52.07 -13.61
N PRO A 661 -33.98 52.38 -13.32
CA PRO A 661 -35.12 51.50 -13.59
C PRO A 661 -35.18 50.96 -15.04
N GLU A 662 -34.84 51.78 -16.04
CA GLU A 662 -34.79 51.34 -17.44
C GLU A 662 -33.72 50.27 -17.68
N LEU A 663 -32.52 50.46 -17.13
CA LEU A 663 -31.41 49.51 -17.27
C LEU A 663 -31.66 48.25 -16.44
N GLN A 664 -32.32 48.34 -15.29
CA GLN A 664 -32.82 47.18 -14.53
C GLN A 664 -33.79 46.33 -15.37
N SER A 665 -34.65 46.97 -16.17
CA SER A 665 -35.53 46.29 -17.12
C SER A 665 -34.72 45.51 -18.16
N LYS A 666 -33.67 46.14 -18.71
CA LYS A 666 -32.76 45.50 -19.68
C LYS A 666 -31.99 44.34 -19.06
N VAL A 667 -31.54 44.46 -17.81
CA VAL A 667 -30.94 43.33 -17.06
C VAL A 667 -31.96 42.21 -16.88
N ALA A 668 -33.21 42.52 -16.55
CA ALA A 668 -34.25 41.50 -16.41
C ALA A 668 -34.48 40.73 -17.71
N GLU A 669 -34.52 41.42 -18.85
CA GLU A 669 -34.59 40.82 -20.18
C GLU A 669 -33.37 39.94 -20.46
N MET A 670 -32.15 40.46 -20.29
CA MET A 670 -30.91 39.71 -20.52
C MET A 670 -30.82 38.45 -19.64
N VAL A 671 -31.11 38.56 -18.35
CA VAL A 671 -31.05 37.43 -17.41
C VAL A 671 -32.10 36.38 -17.77
N THR A 672 -33.32 36.80 -18.12
CA THR A 672 -34.41 35.89 -18.53
C THR A 672 -34.10 35.20 -19.85
N GLU A 673 -33.58 35.93 -20.85
CA GLU A 673 -33.21 35.36 -22.16
C GLU A 673 -32.01 34.42 -22.05
N ILE A 674 -30.95 34.85 -21.35
CA ILE A 674 -29.70 34.11 -21.28
C ILE A 674 -29.82 32.90 -20.37
N PHE A 675 -30.54 32.94 -19.25
CA PHE A 675 -30.68 31.76 -18.40
C PHE A 675 -31.90 30.92 -18.77
N GLY A 676 -33.01 31.53 -19.18
CA GLY A 676 -34.21 30.81 -19.59
C GLY A 676 -34.67 29.83 -18.53
N GLU A 677 -34.88 28.57 -18.90
CA GLU A 677 -35.39 27.52 -18.01
C GLU A 677 -34.50 27.18 -16.82
N ILE A 678 -33.21 27.55 -16.82
CA ILE A 678 -32.31 27.29 -15.69
C ILE A 678 -32.39 28.38 -14.63
N LEU A 679 -33.04 29.52 -14.89
CA LEU A 679 -33.26 30.56 -13.90
C LEU A 679 -34.32 30.12 -12.89
N PHE A 680 -34.05 30.29 -11.60
CA PHE A 680 -35.04 30.13 -10.55
C PHE A 680 -35.64 31.49 -10.17
N THR A 681 -36.97 31.60 -10.29
CA THR A 681 -37.74 32.76 -9.85
C THR A 681 -38.77 32.33 -8.79
N PRO A 682 -38.92 33.09 -7.69
CA PRO A 682 -39.95 32.79 -6.68
C PRO A 682 -41.37 32.95 -7.25
N PRO A 683 -42.40 32.31 -6.65
CA PRO A 683 -43.79 32.52 -7.04
C PRO A 683 -44.19 34.00 -7.03
N VAL A 684 -45.00 34.42 -8.00
CA VAL A 684 -45.40 35.83 -8.19
C VAL A 684 -46.10 36.36 -6.93
N GLY A 685 -45.52 37.38 -6.29
CA GLY A 685 -46.14 38.09 -5.17
C GLY A 685 -45.78 37.58 -3.76
N GLU A 686 -44.98 36.52 -3.63
CA GLU A 686 -44.65 35.93 -2.32
C GLU A 686 -43.14 35.97 -2.02
N SER A 687 -42.77 36.39 -0.80
CA SER A 687 -41.41 36.18 -0.28
C SER A 687 -41.29 34.77 0.28
N LEU A 688 -40.16 34.11 0.03
CA LEU A 688 -39.90 32.77 0.54
C LEU A 688 -39.95 32.75 2.08
N LYS A 689 -40.74 31.83 2.64
CA LYS A 689 -40.75 31.56 4.09
C LYS A 689 -39.45 30.89 4.53
N GLU A 690 -38.90 30.03 3.68
CA GLU A 690 -37.68 29.26 3.90
C GLU A 690 -36.96 29.10 2.55
N PHE A 691 -35.63 28.96 2.59
CA PHE A 691 -34.87 28.72 1.36
C PHE A 691 -35.09 27.27 0.87
N PRO A 692 -35.27 27.04 -0.45
CA PRO A 692 -35.30 25.68 -0.97
C PRO A 692 -33.97 24.97 -0.75
N SER A 693 -33.98 23.63 -0.88
CA SER A 693 -32.77 22.83 -0.71
C SER A 693 -31.87 22.85 -1.95
N PRO A 694 -30.55 22.64 -1.81
CA PRO A 694 -29.66 22.46 -2.95
C PRO A 694 -30.14 21.40 -3.95
N ASN A 695 -30.70 20.28 -3.47
CA ASN A 695 -31.26 19.22 -4.34
C ASN A 695 -32.45 19.72 -5.16
N SER A 696 -33.39 20.44 -4.54
CA SER A 696 -34.58 20.97 -5.24
C SER A 696 -34.22 22.02 -6.30
N LEU A 697 -33.04 22.63 -6.18
CA LEU A 697 -32.52 23.67 -7.07
C LEU A 697 -31.37 23.18 -7.96
N LYS A 698 -31.24 21.86 -8.15
CA LYS A 698 -30.24 21.31 -9.08
C LYS A 698 -30.37 21.93 -10.45
N ARG A 699 -29.23 22.32 -11.01
CA ARG A 699 -29.08 22.96 -12.31
C ARG A 699 -29.88 24.26 -12.44
N ARG A 700 -30.04 24.99 -11.32
CA ARG A 700 -30.67 26.31 -11.27
C ARG A 700 -29.68 27.44 -10.97
N ILE A 701 -29.94 28.60 -11.56
CA ILE A 701 -29.27 29.87 -11.27
C ILE A 701 -30.22 30.74 -10.45
N ILE A 702 -29.70 31.36 -9.38
CA ILE A 702 -30.47 32.12 -8.41
C ILE A 702 -29.94 33.54 -8.36
N ILE A 703 -30.80 34.55 -8.50
CA ILE A 703 -30.39 35.95 -8.39
C ILE A 703 -30.56 36.45 -6.95
N SER A 704 -29.53 37.12 -6.45
CA SER A 704 -29.47 37.73 -5.12
C SER A 704 -29.10 39.21 -5.21
N THR A 705 -30.01 40.12 -4.89
CA THR A 705 -29.74 41.57 -4.88
C THR A 705 -30.69 42.34 -3.94
N LYS A 706 -30.47 43.65 -3.77
CA LYS A 706 -31.34 44.54 -3.01
C LYS A 706 -32.64 44.77 -3.80
N PRO A 707 -33.83 44.57 -3.21
CA PRO A 707 -35.08 44.90 -3.89
C PRO A 707 -35.18 46.40 -4.20
N PRO A 708 -35.81 46.81 -5.31
CA PRO A 708 -36.02 48.23 -5.61
C PRO A 708 -36.85 48.95 -4.53
N LYS A 709 -36.54 50.21 -4.23
CA LYS A 709 -37.24 51.03 -3.21
C LYS A 709 -38.70 51.26 -3.63
N GLU A 710 -39.68 50.85 -2.80
CA GLU A 710 -41.09 51.24 -2.92
C GLU A 710 -41.38 52.39 -1.93
N TYR A 711 -41.61 53.60 -2.43
CA TYR A 711 -42.05 54.72 -1.59
C TYR A 711 -43.58 54.71 -1.45
N LYS A 712 -44.06 54.63 -0.21
CA LYS A 712 -45.43 55.01 0.15
C LYS A 712 -45.45 56.52 0.42
N GLU A 713 -46.46 57.22 -0.11
CA GLU A 713 -46.66 58.66 0.02
C GLU A 713 -46.77 59.12 1.49
N GLY A 714 -46.10 60.23 1.84
CA GLY A 714 -46.53 61.10 2.95
C GLY A 714 -45.47 61.86 3.78
N LYS A 715 -45.27 63.13 3.41
CA LYS A 715 -45.02 64.37 4.22
C LYS A 715 -43.62 64.76 4.78
N ASP A 716 -43.14 65.87 4.20
CA ASP A 716 -42.56 67.14 4.73
C ASP A 716 -41.34 67.10 5.69
N GLU A 717 -40.16 67.52 5.20
CA GLU A 717 -39.48 68.85 5.35
C GLU A 717 -38.65 68.98 6.65
N ASP A 718 -37.32 69.16 6.54
CA ASP A 718 -36.63 70.46 6.67
C ASP A 718 -35.10 70.30 6.51
N SER A 719 -34.44 71.43 6.31
CA SER A 719 -33.18 71.72 5.62
C SER A 719 -32.01 72.07 6.55
N GLY A 720 -30.76 71.89 6.10
CA GLY A 720 -29.57 72.40 6.81
C GLY A 720 -28.24 72.12 6.12
N GLN A 721 -27.43 73.17 5.94
CA GLN A 721 -26.27 73.29 5.03
C GLN A 721 -24.88 73.04 5.67
N LYS A 722 -23.95 72.56 4.82
CA LYS A 722 -22.52 72.93 4.62
C LYS A 722 -21.39 72.43 5.55
N GLY A 723 -20.32 71.95 4.90
CA GLY A 723 -18.95 72.44 5.13
C GLY A 723 -17.80 71.44 4.94
N LYS A 724 -17.17 71.39 3.74
CA LYS A 724 -15.88 70.71 3.49
C LYS A 724 -14.70 71.55 3.98
N SER A 725 -13.64 70.90 4.48
CA SER A 725 -12.25 71.40 4.42
C SER A 725 -11.23 70.27 4.33
N LEU A 726 -10.23 70.49 3.47
CA LEU A 726 -9.10 69.62 3.08
C LEU A 726 -7.97 69.56 4.13
N GLY A 727 -7.18 68.49 4.08
CA GLY A 727 -5.86 68.39 4.72
C GLY A 727 -5.13 67.08 4.36
N ASP A 728 -3.91 67.23 3.85
CA ASP A 728 -3.03 66.26 3.19
C ASP A 728 -2.19 65.36 4.13
N GLU A 729 -1.65 64.27 3.54
CA GLU A 729 -0.37 63.58 3.86
C GLU A 729 -0.29 62.81 5.21
N GLU A 730 0.27 61.61 5.38
CA GLU A 730 1.31 60.88 4.65
C GLU A 730 1.53 59.47 5.28
N VAL A 731 2.31 58.64 4.57
CA VAL A 731 3.27 57.64 5.09
C VAL A 731 2.75 56.24 5.50
N TRP A 732 3.06 55.34 4.58
CA TRP A 732 3.02 53.89 4.67
C TRP A 732 3.99 53.34 5.74
N GLY A 733 3.53 52.39 6.56
CA GLY A 733 4.41 51.69 7.48
C GLY A 733 3.80 50.49 8.22
N ARG A 734 4.30 49.30 7.82
CA ARG A 734 4.70 48.15 8.65
C ARG A 734 3.68 47.05 9.02
N GLU A 735 4.29 45.87 9.07
CA GLU A 735 3.76 44.52 9.23
C GLU A 735 3.02 44.28 10.55
N VAL A 736 2.01 43.42 10.50
CA VAL A 736 1.23 42.93 11.65
C VAL A 736 1.95 41.71 12.27
N PRO A 737 2.39 41.75 13.54
CA PRO A 737 3.01 40.61 14.21
C PRO A 737 1.99 39.52 14.57
N SER A 738 2.45 38.26 14.53
CA SER A 738 1.75 37.09 15.07
C SER A 738 1.64 37.17 16.60
N PHE A 739 0.43 36.97 17.13
CA PHE A 739 0.12 36.94 18.55
C PHE A 739 0.74 35.73 19.27
N ILE A 740 1.59 35.96 20.29
CA ILE A 740 1.53 35.33 21.64
C ILE A 740 2.18 36.29 22.66
N ASN A 741 1.53 36.42 23.83
CA ASN A 741 1.94 37.00 25.12
C ASN A 741 1.89 38.53 25.33
N ARG A 742 0.85 38.97 26.07
CA ARG A 742 1.07 39.82 27.25
C ARG A 742 0.02 39.59 28.33
N ASN A 743 0.52 39.26 29.51
CA ASN A 743 -0.19 39.19 30.78
C ASN A 743 -0.82 40.54 31.16
N LYS A 744 -1.91 40.42 31.91
CA LYS A 744 -2.61 41.46 32.68
C LYS A 744 -1.67 42.44 33.41
N SER A 745 -1.95 43.73 33.25
CA SER A 745 -2.03 44.71 34.35
C SER A 745 -2.83 45.92 33.86
N GLY A 746 -3.77 46.39 34.68
CA GLY A 746 -4.90 47.22 34.24
C GLY A 746 -4.58 48.70 34.06
N TYR A 747 -5.53 49.42 33.45
CA TYR A 747 -6.11 50.65 34.00
C TYR A 747 -7.46 50.95 33.32
N LYS A 748 -8.46 51.14 34.19
CA LYS A 748 -9.71 51.93 34.12
C LYS A 748 -10.37 52.20 32.76
N ASP A 749 -11.56 51.62 32.62
CA ASP A 749 -12.86 52.30 32.53
C ASP A 749 -12.81 53.81 32.20
N ASP A 750 -13.12 54.14 30.95
CA ASP A 750 -13.79 55.38 30.53
C ASP A 750 -14.44 55.10 29.17
N LEU A 751 -15.70 54.62 29.24
CA LEU A 751 -16.60 54.47 28.10
C LEU A 751 -17.04 55.85 27.61
N VAL A 752 -16.57 56.25 26.42
CA VAL A 752 -17.23 57.24 25.58
C VAL A 752 -17.49 56.58 24.24
N GLU A 753 -18.78 56.41 23.92
CA GLU A 753 -19.29 56.02 22.61
C GLU A 753 -18.82 57.04 21.57
N ASN A 754 -17.95 56.63 20.66
CA ASN A 754 -17.78 57.29 19.36
C ASN A 754 -18.00 56.21 18.28
N ASP A 755 -19.26 56.08 17.89
CA ASP A 755 -19.69 55.44 16.64
C ASP A 755 -19.34 56.41 15.50
N ASP A 756 -18.09 56.41 15.03
CA ASP A 756 -17.67 57.12 13.81
C ASP A 756 -16.81 56.15 12.98
N ASP A 757 -17.48 55.25 12.26
CA ASP A 757 -16.98 54.65 11.02
C ASP A 757 -18.16 54.65 10.05
N GLU A 758 -18.46 55.84 9.51
CA GLU A 758 -19.37 56.05 8.39
C GLU A 758 -18.81 55.27 7.18
N ASP A 759 -19.36 54.10 6.90
CA ASP A 759 -19.30 53.51 5.56
C ASP A 759 -20.09 54.46 4.64
N ASP A 760 -19.38 55.18 3.75
CA ASP A 760 -19.88 56.08 2.72
C ASP A 760 -20.95 55.42 1.82
N ASP A 761 -22.20 55.39 2.27
CA ASP A 761 -23.36 55.53 1.39
C ASP A 761 -23.52 57.04 1.09
N GLU A 762 -22.55 57.65 0.37
CA GLU A 762 -22.71 59.00 -0.16
C GLU A 762 -23.86 58.99 -1.18
N ASP A 763 -25.01 59.49 -0.72
CA ASP A 763 -26.13 59.96 -1.52
C ASP A 763 -25.64 61.07 -2.49
N ASP A 764 -25.39 60.72 -3.75
CA ASP A 764 -25.38 61.70 -4.85
C ASP A 764 -26.83 62.00 -5.25
N ASP A 765 -27.42 63.01 -4.61
CA ASP A 765 -28.57 63.75 -5.15
C ASP A 765 -28.04 64.95 -5.95
N ASP A 766 -28.10 64.85 -7.30
CA ASP A 766 -28.32 66.01 -8.14
C ASP A 766 -29.01 65.61 -9.47
N GLY A 767 -30.34 65.65 -9.45
CA GLY A 767 -31.20 66.19 -10.51
C GLY A 767 -31.26 65.53 -11.90
N ASP A 768 -32.26 64.66 -12.11
CA ASP A 768 -33.34 64.94 -13.09
C ASP A 768 -34.63 64.14 -12.77
N LYS A 769 -35.76 64.82 -12.92
CA LYS A 769 -37.11 64.32 -12.65
C LYS A 769 -37.54 63.29 -13.69
N SER A 770 -37.64 62.01 -13.33
CA SER A 770 -38.69 61.16 -13.92
C SER A 770 -39.18 60.08 -12.95
N LYS A 771 -40.49 60.09 -12.72
CA LYS A 771 -41.23 59.06 -11.99
C LYS A 771 -41.21 57.76 -12.79
N LYS A 772 -40.46 56.74 -12.38
CA LYS A 772 -40.74 55.35 -12.78
C LYS A 772 -40.37 54.39 -11.64
N ASN A 773 -41.38 53.67 -11.15
CA ASN A 773 -41.17 52.47 -10.34
C ASN A 773 -40.29 51.50 -11.12
N ALA A 774 -39.36 50.82 -10.44
CA ALA A 774 -38.62 49.73 -11.04
C ALA A 774 -39.59 48.70 -11.68
N PRO A 775 -39.24 48.13 -12.85
CA PRO A 775 -40.10 47.19 -13.54
C PRO A 775 -40.45 45.99 -12.65
N PRO A 776 -41.71 45.56 -12.57
CA PRO A 776 -42.12 44.37 -11.79
C PRO A 776 -41.32 43.12 -12.14
N GLN A 777 -40.85 43.04 -13.39
CA GLN A 777 -40.06 41.92 -13.93
C GLN A 777 -38.71 41.78 -13.22
N TYR A 778 -37.96 42.86 -13.00
CA TYR A 778 -36.67 42.81 -12.32
C TYR A 778 -36.82 42.36 -10.86
N LYS A 779 -37.83 42.89 -10.15
CA LYS A 779 -38.16 42.47 -8.78
C LYS A 779 -38.53 40.99 -8.70
N HIS A 780 -39.20 40.45 -9.72
CA HIS A 780 -39.60 39.04 -9.77
C HIS A 780 -38.42 38.08 -9.97
N LEU A 781 -37.28 38.54 -10.49
CA LEU A 781 -36.08 37.71 -10.63
C LEU A 781 -35.37 37.44 -9.30
N ILE A 782 -35.58 38.29 -8.29
CA ILE A 782 -34.81 38.26 -7.05
C ILE A 782 -35.35 37.16 -6.13
N ALA A 783 -34.65 36.03 -6.08
CA ALA A 783 -34.99 34.92 -5.19
C ALA A 783 -34.43 35.11 -3.77
N ILE A 784 -33.26 35.75 -3.66
CA ILE A 784 -32.61 36.04 -2.37
C ILE A 784 -32.55 37.55 -2.16
N HIS A 785 -33.42 38.07 -1.29
CA HIS A 785 -33.48 39.50 -1.02
C HIS A 785 -32.34 39.93 -0.08
N ALA A 786 -31.44 40.78 -0.56
CA ALA A 786 -30.46 41.45 0.27
C ALA A 786 -31.07 42.69 0.96
N GLY A 787 -30.81 42.88 2.25
CA GLY A 787 -31.27 44.09 2.92
C GLY A 787 -30.78 44.23 4.36
N LYS A 788 -30.50 45.48 4.75
CA LYS A 788 -30.17 45.89 6.12
C LYS A 788 -31.35 46.70 6.66
N PRO A 789 -32.09 46.19 7.68
CA PRO A 789 -33.15 46.97 8.32
C PRO A 789 -32.63 48.30 8.85
N LYS A 790 -33.48 49.33 8.91
CA LYS A 790 -33.15 50.57 9.61
C LYS A 790 -33.04 50.27 11.12
N GLY A 791 -31.85 50.41 11.69
CA GLY A 791 -31.55 50.14 13.10
C GLY A 791 -30.14 49.56 13.30
N GLY A 792 -29.67 49.50 14.56
CA GLY A 792 -28.37 48.89 14.90
C GLY A 792 -28.30 47.38 14.62
N ILE A 793 -27.13 46.77 14.88
CA ILE A 793 -26.86 45.35 14.56
C ILE A 793 -27.89 44.37 15.15
N THR A 794 -28.46 44.68 16.31
CA THR A 794 -29.53 43.89 16.95
C THR A 794 -30.78 43.76 16.07
N GLU A 795 -31.17 44.84 15.38
CA GLU A 795 -32.32 44.82 14.45
C GLU A 795 -32.00 44.02 13.19
N CYS A 796 -30.74 44.12 12.73
CA CYS A 796 -30.24 43.39 11.58
C CYS A 796 -30.19 41.87 11.82
N LEU A 797 -30.03 41.42 13.07
CA LEU A 797 -29.98 40.00 13.45
C LEU A 797 -31.34 39.41 13.86
N LYS A 798 -32.43 40.20 13.87
CA LYS A 798 -33.77 39.66 14.13
C LYS A 798 -34.20 38.68 13.04
N VAL A 799 -34.80 37.56 13.47
CA VAL A 799 -35.32 36.50 12.61
C VAL A 799 -36.82 36.68 12.43
N ASP A 800 -37.27 36.82 11.19
CA ASP A 800 -38.68 36.82 10.81
C ASP A 800 -39.12 35.37 10.50
N PRO A 801 -40.16 34.84 11.17
CA PRO A 801 -40.61 33.45 10.96
C PRO A 801 -41.36 33.25 9.63
N ASP A 802 -41.74 34.31 8.92
CA ASP A 802 -42.49 34.22 7.66
C ASP A 802 -41.66 34.68 6.44
N LYS A 803 -40.42 35.14 6.66
CA LYS A 803 -39.59 35.68 5.58
C LYS A 803 -38.10 35.43 5.80
N VAL A 804 -37.44 34.89 4.78
CA VAL A 804 -35.97 34.80 4.74
C VAL A 804 -35.34 36.01 4.06
N ARG A 805 -34.11 36.34 4.47
CA ARG A 805 -33.29 37.41 3.88
C ARG A 805 -31.80 37.06 3.88
N ARG A 806 -31.03 37.86 3.14
CA ARG A 806 -29.57 37.91 3.20
C ARG A 806 -29.11 39.20 3.87
N LEU A 807 -28.30 39.08 4.91
CA LEU A 807 -27.55 40.18 5.52
C LEU A 807 -26.12 40.18 4.98
N SER A 808 -25.51 41.35 4.78
CA SER A 808 -24.11 41.48 4.41
C SER A 808 -23.40 42.37 5.43
N LEU A 809 -22.24 41.91 5.93
CA LEU A 809 -21.39 42.62 6.87
C LEU A 809 -19.94 42.60 6.37
N SER A 810 -19.18 43.66 6.61
CA SER A 810 -17.73 43.62 6.41
C SER A 810 -17.09 42.67 7.43
N GLU A 811 -15.86 42.22 7.16
CA GLU A 811 -15.10 41.38 8.10
C GLU A 811 -14.96 42.04 9.49
N GLU A 812 -14.81 43.36 9.54
CA GLU A 812 -14.62 44.12 10.78
C GLU A 812 -15.94 44.28 11.55
N GLN A 813 -17.04 44.51 10.84
CA GLN A 813 -18.38 44.52 11.42
C GLN A 813 -18.72 43.15 12.03
N LEU A 814 -18.31 42.05 11.38
CA LEU A 814 -18.46 40.71 11.94
C LEU A 814 -17.62 40.52 13.20
N GLU A 815 -16.35 40.92 13.20
CA GLU A 815 -15.46 40.79 14.36
C GLU A 815 -16.05 41.52 15.58
N LYS A 816 -16.43 42.79 15.41
CA LYS A 816 -17.10 43.60 16.44
C LYS A 816 -18.43 42.96 16.90
N ALA A 817 -19.23 42.39 15.98
CA ALA A 817 -20.51 41.78 16.30
C ALA A 817 -20.37 40.40 16.97
N ALA A 818 -19.36 39.61 16.62
CA ALA A 818 -19.10 38.29 17.17
C ALA A 818 -18.76 38.36 18.66
N GLU A 819 -18.08 39.42 19.11
CA GLU A 819 -17.75 39.62 20.53
C GLU A 819 -18.99 39.84 21.41
N LYS A 820 -20.01 40.53 20.90
CA LYS A 820 -21.19 40.95 21.69
C LYS A 820 -22.46 40.14 21.38
N TYR A 821 -22.59 39.59 20.18
CA TYR A 821 -23.85 39.04 19.64
C TYR A 821 -23.69 37.65 19.00
N ALA A 822 -22.67 36.87 19.37
CA ALA A 822 -22.39 35.55 18.80
C ALA A 822 -23.62 34.63 18.68
N ILE A 823 -24.42 34.53 19.76
CA ILE A 823 -25.61 33.67 19.81
C ILE A 823 -26.68 34.15 18.83
N GLN A 824 -26.89 35.46 18.74
CA GLN A 824 -27.85 36.07 17.82
C GLN A 824 -27.42 35.86 16.37
N ILE A 825 -26.12 35.90 16.07
CA ILE A 825 -25.57 35.60 14.74
C ILE A 825 -25.87 34.14 14.37
N VAL A 826 -25.58 33.18 15.25
CA VAL A 826 -25.87 31.76 14.99
C VAL A 826 -27.38 31.54 14.79
N ARG A 827 -28.23 32.11 15.65
CA ARG A 827 -29.70 32.05 15.49
C ARG A 827 -30.16 32.65 14.16
N PHE A 828 -29.57 33.76 13.73
CA PHE A 828 -29.87 34.37 12.44
C PHE A 828 -29.51 33.43 11.28
N THR A 829 -28.32 32.82 11.30
CA THR A 829 -27.82 31.98 10.20
C THR A 829 -28.51 30.62 10.11
N GLN A 830 -29.26 30.18 11.11
CA GLN A 830 -30.07 28.95 11.00
C GLN A 830 -31.13 29.09 9.89
N ARG A 831 -31.77 30.25 9.77
CA ARG A 831 -32.85 30.49 8.80
C ARG A 831 -32.46 31.42 7.64
N ASN A 832 -31.57 32.38 7.91
CA ASN A 832 -31.18 33.42 6.96
C ASN A 832 -29.77 33.21 6.43
N LEU A 833 -29.41 33.94 5.36
CA LEU A 833 -28.05 33.94 4.82
C LEU A 833 -27.25 35.12 5.36
N LEU A 834 -26.04 34.85 5.84
CA LEU A 834 -25.07 35.87 6.20
C LEU A 834 -23.91 35.84 5.21
N ARG A 835 -23.70 36.96 4.51
CA ARG A 835 -22.56 37.21 3.64
C ARG A 835 -21.55 38.09 4.36
N ILE A 836 -20.30 37.68 4.34
CA ILE A 836 -19.16 38.44 4.87
C ILE A 836 -18.28 38.83 3.69
N TYR A 837 -17.85 40.09 3.63
CA TYR A 837 -17.00 40.60 2.56
C TYR A 837 -15.76 41.32 3.11
N PRO A 838 -14.68 41.41 2.32
CA PRO A 838 -13.45 42.08 2.74
C PRO A 838 -13.68 43.59 2.95
N LYS A 839 -12.99 44.21 3.90
CA LYS A 839 -13.08 45.67 4.09
C LYS A 839 -12.42 46.45 2.94
N GLY A 840 -12.93 47.66 2.66
CA GLY A 840 -12.49 48.49 1.54
C GLY A 840 -11.00 48.89 1.56
N THR A 841 -10.36 48.92 2.73
CA THR A 841 -8.91 49.20 2.85
C THR A 841 -8.01 48.07 2.33
N ARG A 842 -8.55 46.89 1.97
CA ARG A 842 -7.80 45.77 1.37
C ARG A 842 -7.58 45.95 -0.15
N VAL A 843 -7.02 47.09 -0.55
CA VAL A 843 -6.80 47.47 -1.96
C VAL A 843 -5.92 46.50 -2.76
N THR A 844 -5.07 45.71 -2.10
CA THR A 844 -4.25 44.64 -2.71
C THR A 844 -5.02 43.33 -2.94
N SER A 845 -6.33 43.31 -2.70
CA SER A 845 -7.20 42.14 -2.86
C SER A 845 -6.83 40.96 -1.95
N SER A 846 -6.25 41.26 -0.78
CA SER A 846 -5.97 40.26 0.27
C SER A 846 -7.27 39.70 0.88
N ASN A 847 -7.23 38.47 1.38
CA ASN A 847 -8.38 37.81 2.01
C ASN A 847 -8.23 37.72 3.54
N TYR A 848 -9.35 37.80 4.26
CA TYR A 848 -9.45 37.76 5.71
C TYR A 848 -9.55 36.33 6.26
N ASN A 849 -9.50 36.13 7.58
CA ASN A 849 -9.58 34.79 8.16
C ASN A 849 -11.04 34.26 8.10
N PRO A 850 -11.33 33.15 7.39
CA PRO A 850 -12.69 32.67 7.23
C PRO A 850 -13.26 32.00 8.49
N LEU A 851 -12.40 31.61 9.44
CA LEU A 851 -12.80 30.80 10.59
C LEU A 851 -13.76 31.52 11.54
N VAL A 852 -13.63 32.84 11.70
CA VAL A 852 -14.55 33.65 12.51
C VAL A 852 -15.96 33.57 11.93
N ALA A 853 -16.10 33.67 10.61
CA ALA A 853 -17.38 33.60 9.93
C ALA A 853 -18.01 32.21 10.01
N TRP A 854 -17.26 31.14 9.71
CA TRP A 854 -17.78 29.77 9.78
C TRP A 854 -18.13 29.34 11.20
N SER A 855 -17.35 29.75 12.21
CA SER A 855 -17.65 29.44 13.63
C SER A 855 -18.97 30.05 14.11
N HIS A 856 -19.49 31.06 13.41
CA HIS A 856 -20.79 31.69 13.69
C HIS A 856 -21.87 31.31 12.66
N GLY A 857 -21.60 30.35 11.78
CA GLY A 857 -22.56 29.80 10.83
C GLY A 857 -22.78 30.63 9.56
N ALA A 858 -21.94 31.63 9.29
CA ALA A 858 -22.04 32.44 8.08
C ALA A 858 -21.77 31.61 6.82
N GLN A 859 -22.71 31.65 5.88
CA GLN A 859 -22.73 30.77 4.72
C GLN A 859 -21.88 31.28 3.57
N MET A 860 -21.85 32.60 3.35
CA MET A 860 -21.24 33.23 2.18
C MET A 860 -20.01 34.03 2.59
N VAL A 861 -18.85 33.38 2.66
CA VAL A 861 -17.58 34.03 3.00
C VAL A 861 -16.88 34.45 1.70
N ALA A 862 -17.07 35.71 1.29
CA ALA A 862 -16.72 36.20 -0.04
C ALA A 862 -15.24 36.59 -0.13
N PHE A 863 -14.49 35.90 -0.99
CA PHE A 863 -13.04 36.09 -1.15
C PHE A 863 -12.65 36.43 -2.59
N ASN A 864 -11.59 37.23 -2.71
CA ASN A 864 -10.92 37.50 -3.97
C ASN A 864 -10.22 36.23 -4.48
N MET A 865 -10.76 35.61 -5.53
CA MET A 865 -10.30 34.31 -6.07
C MET A 865 -9.03 34.40 -6.95
N GLN A 866 -8.71 35.60 -7.41
CA GLN A 866 -7.50 35.94 -8.18
C GLN A 866 -6.25 36.07 -7.30
N GLY A 867 -6.43 36.20 -5.98
CA GLY A 867 -5.35 36.31 -5.01
C GLY A 867 -4.69 34.97 -4.68
N TYR A 868 -3.84 34.99 -3.66
CA TYR A 868 -3.21 33.80 -3.09
C TYR A 868 -2.94 34.00 -1.59
N GLY A 869 -2.62 32.91 -0.90
CA GLY A 869 -2.19 32.95 0.50
C GLY A 869 -3.08 32.16 1.44
N ARG A 870 -2.70 32.20 2.73
CA ARG A 870 -3.20 31.30 3.78
C ARG A 870 -4.73 31.23 3.85
N SER A 871 -5.41 32.37 3.91
CA SER A 871 -6.87 32.39 3.98
C SER A 871 -7.53 31.67 2.80
N LEU A 872 -7.05 31.95 1.57
CA LEU A 872 -7.57 31.32 0.37
C LEU A 872 -7.29 29.81 0.36
N TRP A 873 -6.12 29.37 0.88
CA TRP A 873 -5.83 27.95 1.04
C TRP A 873 -6.78 27.25 2.01
N LEU A 874 -7.17 27.91 3.12
CA LEU A 874 -8.15 27.37 4.06
C LEU A 874 -9.51 27.19 3.38
N MET A 875 -9.94 28.18 2.60
CA MET A 875 -11.22 28.11 1.90
C MET A 875 -11.22 27.10 0.75
N GLN A 876 -10.16 27.02 -0.05
CA GLN A 876 -9.99 25.94 -1.02
C GLN A 876 -9.95 24.56 -0.34
N GLY A 877 -9.29 24.45 0.82
CA GLY A 877 -9.20 23.23 1.62
C GLY A 877 -10.57 22.77 2.13
N MET A 878 -11.32 23.69 2.75
CA MET A 878 -12.69 23.49 3.23
C MET A 878 -13.57 22.92 2.11
N PHE A 879 -13.64 23.59 0.97
CA PHE A 879 -14.50 23.22 -0.16
C PHE A 879 -14.00 22.07 -1.04
N ARG A 880 -12.91 21.38 -0.65
CA ARG A 880 -12.62 20.03 -1.16
C ARG A 880 -13.49 18.95 -0.51
N ALA A 881 -14.11 19.24 0.64
CA ALA A 881 -15.06 18.34 1.30
C ALA A 881 -16.28 18.04 0.42
N ASN A 882 -17.04 17.01 0.81
CA ASN A 882 -18.34 16.69 0.20
C ASN A 882 -18.30 16.58 -1.35
N GLY A 883 -17.25 15.93 -1.86
CA GLY A 883 -17.05 15.72 -3.30
C GLY A 883 -16.65 16.97 -4.09
N GLY A 884 -16.25 18.07 -3.43
CA GLY A 884 -15.87 19.30 -4.12
C GLY A 884 -17.03 20.06 -4.76
N CYS A 885 -18.27 19.78 -4.32
CA CYS A 885 -19.47 20.27 -4.98
C CYS A 885 -19.78 21.75 -4.71
N GLY A 886 -19.01 22.40 -3.84
CA GLY A 886 -19.14 23.82 -3.45
C GLY A 886 -20.16 24.09 -2.34
N TYR A 887 -20.79 23.06 -1.78
CA TYR A 887 -21.70 23.13 -0.64
C TYR A 887 -21.28 22.16 0.47
N ILE A 888 -21.23 22.65 1.71
CA ILE A 888 -20.89 21.85 2.89
C ILE A 888 -21.94 22.12 3.97
N LYS A 889 -22.60 21.07 4.45
CA LYS A 889 -23.59 21.18 5.52
C LYS A 889 -22.90 21.66 6.80
N LYS A 890 -23.53 22.64 7.47
CA LYS A 890 -23.04 23.17 8.74
C LYS A 890 -23.07 22.09 9.83
N PRO A 891 -22.12 22.10 10.77
CA PRO A 891 -22.15 21.23 11.93
C PRO A 891 -23.44 21.40 12.75
N ASP A 892 -23.89 20.32 13.39
CA ASP A 892 -25.14 20.27 14.17
C ASP A 892 -25.19 21.32 15.29
N ILE A 893 -24.05 21.67 15.89
CA ILE A 893 -23.93 22.74 16.90
C ILE A 893 -24.36 24.11 16.38
N LEU A 894 -24.29 24.35 15.07
CA LEU A 894 -24.74 25.58 14.42
C LEU A 894 -26.18 25.48 13.88
N LEU A 895 -26.81 24.30 13.96
CA LEU A 895 -28.14 24.02 13.42
C LEU A 895 -29.20 23.78 14.50
N LYS A 896 -28.85 23.11 15.61
CA LYS A 896 -29.79 22.75 16.70
C LYS A 896 -29.80 23.84 17.77
N GLY A 897 -30.98 24.36 18.10
CA GLY A 897 -31.17 25.27 19.23
C GLY A 897 -31.15 24.51 20.56
N GLY A 898 -29.96 24.34 21.17
CA GLY A 898 -29.84 23.88 22.56
C GLY A 898 -30.23 24.98 23.54
N SER A 899 -30.74 24.58 24.72
CA SER A 899 -30.80 25.47 25.90
C SER A 899 -29.42 26.04 26.21
N ASP A 900 -29.35 27.21 26.86
CA ASP A 900 -28.13 27.99 27.20
C ASP A 900 -27.03 27.23 28.00
N SER A 901 -27.10 25.90 28.14
CA SER A 901 -26.25 25.06 28.98
C SER A 901 -25.54 23.88 28.28
N ASP A 902 -25.77 23.62 26.99
CA ASP A 902 -25.12 22.48 26.32
C ASP A 902 -23.73 22.90 25.80
N ILE A 903 -22.75 22.90 26.71
CA ILE A 903 -21.33 23.06 26.38
C ILE A 903 -20.91 21.83 25.57
N PHE A 904 -20.77 21.97 24.25
CA PHE A 904 -20.17 20.98 23.37
C PHE A 904 -18.67 20.89 23.69
N ASP A 905 -18.25 19.82 24.38
CA ASP A 905 -16.83 19.50 24.64
C ASP A 905 -16.45 18.11 24.08
N PRO A 906 -16.47 17.91 22.74
CA PRO A 906 -15.81 16.73 22.19
C PRO A 906 -14.31 16.99 22.15
N LYS A 907 -13.61 16.43 23.13
CA LYS A 907 -12.15 16.33 23.09
C LYS A 907 -11.79 15.14 22.20
N ALA A 908 -11.31 15.43 21.00
CA ALA A 908 -10.63 14.45 20.17
C ALA A 908 -9.14 14.81 20.08
N THR A 909 -8.29 13.82 19.86
CA THR A 909 -6.88 14.06 19.54
C THR A 909 -6.60 13.51 18.15
N LEU A 910 -5.94 14.31 17.32
CA LEU A 910 -5.49 13.91 16.00
C LEU A 910 -3.96 13.75 15.98
N PRO A 911 -3.46 12.52 16.11
CA PRO A 911 -2.08 12.19 15.73
C PRO A 911 -1.89 12.28 14.21
N VAL A 912 -0.84 12.99 13.80
CA VAL A 912 -0.39 13.14 12.42
C VAL A 912 1.08 12.77 12.33
N THR A 913 1.42 11.74 11.57
CA THR A 913 2.82 11.40 11.25
C THR A 913 3.19 11.89 9.86
N ILE A 914 4.24 12.69 9.74
CA ILE A 914 4.85 13.07 8.46
C ILE A 914 6.02 12.13 8.21
N TYR A 915 5.86 11.19 7.27
CA TYR A 915 6.92 10.25 6.92
C TYR A 915 7.92 10.90 5.97
N MET A 916 7.48 11.29 4.78
CA MET A 916 8.37 11.77 3.73
C MET A 916 7.65 12.64 2.70
N GLY A 917 8.44 13.36 1.89
CA GLY A 917 7.97 14.05 0.69
C GLY A 917 8.69 13.53 -0.56
N GLU A 918 7.99 13.57 -1.70
CA GLU A 918 8.54 13.12 -2.98
C GLU A 918 7.96 13.97 -4.13
N GLY A 919 8.73 14.10 -5.22
CA GLY A 919 8.23 14.57 -6.52
C GLY A 919 8.73 15.93 -6.96
N TRP A 920 9.42 16.69 -6.09
CA TRP A 920 9.96 18.01 -6.47
C TRP A 920 10.94 17.95 -7.64
N TYR A 921 11.78 16.92 -7.70
CA TYR A 921 12.76 16.74 -8.78
C TYR A 921 12.12 16.49 -10.16
N PHE A 922 10.83 16.11 -10.23
CA PHE A 922 10.10 15.96 -11.49
C PHE A 922 9.45 17.27 -11.96
N ASP A 923 8.98 18.08 -11.00
CA ASP A 923 8.19 19.27 -11.29
C ASP A 923 9.06 20.56 -11.34
N PHE A 924 10.25 20.53 -10.74
CA PHE A 924 11.16 21.67 -10.65
C PHE A 924 12.54 21.34 -11.24
N ARG A 925 13.21 22.38 -11.75
CA ARG A 925 14.62 22.26 -12.18
C ARG A 925 15.50 22.08 -10.96
N HIS A 926 16.64 21.41 -11.13
CA HIS A 926 17.62 21.20 -10.05
C HIS A 926 18.14 22.48 -9.40
N THR A 927 18.05 23.63 -10.07
CA THR A 927 18.50 24.93 -9.57
C THR A 927 17.34 25.83 -9.09
N HIS A 928 16.16 25.26 -8.83
CA HIS A 928 14.97 26.05 -8.55
C HIS A 928 14.96 26.65 -7.15
N PHE A 929 15.35 25.85 -6.15
CA PHE A 929 15.35 26.25 -4.74
C PHE A 929 16.73 26.78 -4.34
N ASP A 930 17.79 26.03 -4.65
CA ASP A 930 19.16 26.49 -4.48
C ASP A 930 19.90 26.33 -5.84
N GLN A 931 20.73 27.31 -6.17
CA GLN A 931 21.52 27.36 -7.40
C GLN A 931 22.68 26.35 -7.41
N TYR A 932 23.23 25.99 -6.25
CA TYR A 932 24.45 25.21 -6.12
C TYR A 932 24.29 23.92 -5.31
N SER A 933 23.20 23.78 -4.53
CA SER A 933 22.90 22.62 -3.68
C SER A 933 21.49 22.05 -3.95
N PRO A 934 21.22 20.79 -3.58
CA PRO A 934 19.85 20.32 -3.35
C PRO A 934 19.13 21.10 -2.23
N PRO A 935 17.79 21.07 -2.16
CA PRO A 935 17.01 21.86 -1.20
C PRO A 935 17.06 21.32 0.23
N ASP A 936 16.98 22.24 1.19
CA ASP A 936 16.91 21.99 2.63
C ASP A 936 15.46 21.98 3.16
N PHE A 937 14.71 20.90 2.92
CA PHE A 937 13.28 20.89 3.20
C PHE A 937 12.90 20.66 4.68
N TYR A 938 11.90 21.40 5.14
CA TYR A 938 11.13 21.13 6.37
C TYR A 938 9.62 21.27 6.13
N THR A 939 8.81 20.60 6.96
CA THR A 939 7.34 20.65 6.89
C THR A 939 6.77 21.32 8.14
N ARG A 940 5.86 22.29 7.94
CA ARG A 940 5.00 22.86 8.97
C ARG A 940 3.66 22.12 8.97
N VAL A 941 3.27 21.64 10.14
CA VAL A 941 2.06 20.83 10.36
C VAL A 941 1.21 21.51 11.43
N GLY A 942 -0.03 21.83 11.13
CA GLY A 942 -0.89 22.49 12.09
C GLY A 942 -2.36 22.37 11.80
N ILE A 943 -3.16 22.81 12.76
CA ILE A 943 -4.62 22.86 12.67
C ILE A 943 -5.06 24.32 12.58
N ALA A 944 -5.98 24.59 11.67
CA ALA A 944 -6.70 25.85 11.57
C ALA A 944 -8.17 25.57 11.88
N GLY A 945 -8.68 26.05 13.01
CA GLY A 945 -10.03 25.75 13.49
C GLY A 945 -10.52 26.83 14.44
N VAL A 946 -11.31 26.45 15.45
CA VAL A 946 -11.63 27.36 16.55
C VAL A 946 -10.34 27.79 17.29
N PRO A 947 -10.33 28.91 18.03
CA PRO A 947 -9.11 29.40 18.68
C PRO A 947 -8.40 28.36 19.57
N ALA A 948 -9.14 27.46 20.22
CA ALA A 948 -8.59 26.39 21.05
C ALA A 948 -7.83 25.30 20.26
N ASP A 949 -8.18 25.11 18.98
CA ASP A 949 -7.62 24.07 18.11
C ASP A 949 -6.42 24.59 17.32
N THR A 950 -6.23 25.91 17.26
CA THR A 950 -5.30 26.55 16.32
C THR A 950 -3.86 26.47 16.82
N VAL A 951 -3.07 25.59 16.22
CA VAL A 951 -1.66 25.38 16.56
C VAL A 951 -0.86 24.99 15.32
N MET A 952 0.41 25.40 15.25
CA MET A 952 1.32 25.08 14.16
C MET A 952 2.66 24.59 14.72
N LYS A 953 3.09 23.40 14.29
CA LYS A 953 4.35 22.75 14.64
C LYS A 953 5.22 22.60 13.39
N LYS A 954 6.50 22.27 13.54
CA LYS A 954 7.43 22.06 12.41
C LYS A 954 8.28 20.82 12.63
N THR A 955 8.63 20.14 11.54
CA THR A 955 9.64 19.06 11.53
C THR A 955 11.05 19.65 11.67
N LYS A 956 12.04 18.79 11.85
CA LYS A 956 13.44 19.11 11.58
C LYS A 956 13.63 19.48 10.11
N THR A 957 14.61 20.32 9.85
CA THR A 957 15.12 20.59 8.50
C THR A 957 16.03 19.45 8.07
N LEU A 958 15.87 18.97 6.84
CA LEU A 958 16.73 17.95 6.24
C LEU A 958 17.54 18.59 5.13
N GLU A 959 18.85 18.65 5.34
CA GLU A 959 19.79 19.31 4.42
C GLU A 959 20.02 18.48 3.15
N ASP A 960 20.19 19.16 2.02
CA ASP A 960 20.61 18.64 0.72
C ASP A 960 19.78 17.44 0.19
N ASN A 961 18.45 17.46 0.32
CA ASN A 961 17.64 16.29 -0.01
C ASN A 961 16.31 16.59 -0.76
N TRP A 962 16.26 16.19 -2.03
CA TRP A 962 15.06 16.24 -2.89
C TRP A 962 13.93 15.28 -2.48
N VAL A 963 14.21 14.30 -1.64
CA VAL A 963 13.25 13.28 -1.16
C VAL A 963 13.36 13.19 0.39
N PRO A 964 12.93 14.24 1.10
CA PRO A 964 13.08 14.32 2.56
C PRO A 964 12.24 13.25 3.27
N ALA A 965 12.85 12.53 4.22
CA ALA A 965 12.19 11.57 5.12
C ALA A 965 12.32 12.03 6.57
N TRP A 966 11.27 12.65 7.10
CA TRP A 966 11.25 13.26 8.43
C TRP A 966 10.96 12.23 9.53
N ASP A 967 9.97 11.35 9.30
CA ASP A 967 9.46 10.35 10.25
C ASP A 967 9.05 10.94 11.61
N GLU A 968 8.35 12.08 11.60
CA GLU A 968 7.97 12.81 12.81
C GLU A 968 6.46 12.76 13.10
N VAL A 969 6.10 12.64 14.37
CA VAL A 969 4.71 12.55 14.86
C VAL A 969 4.32 13.82 15.59
N PHE A 970 3.14 14.33 15.29
CA PHE A 970 2.54 15.50 15.93
C PHE A 970 1.15 15.17 16.46
N GLU A 971 0.87 15.55 17.70
CA GLU A 971 -0.48 15.41 18.28
C GLU A 971 -1.17 16.77 18.38
N PHE A 972 -2.44 16.81 18.00
CA PHE A 972 -3.26 18.01 18.02
C PHE A 972 -4.58 17.75 18.76
N PRO A 973 -4.84 18.43 19.90
CA PRO A 973 -6.15 18.39 20.54
C PRO A 973 -7.16 19.19 19.68
N LEU A 974 -8.37 18.66 19.56
CA LEU A 974 -9.47 19.24 18.80
C LEU A 974 -10.71 19.38 19.69
N THR A 975 -11.31 20.55 19.63
CA THR A 975 -12.52 20.96 20.36
C THR A 975 -13.72 20.97 19.43
N VAL A 976 -13.54 21.35 18.16
CA VAL A 976 -14.60 21.30 17.14
C VAL A 976 -14.03 20.69 15.84
N PRO A 977 -13.85 19.36 15.79
CA PRO A 977 -13.27 18.68 14.63
C PRO A 977 -13.95 19.03 13.30
N GLU A 978 -15.27 19.27 13.28
CA GLU A 978 -16.08 19.57 12.09
C GLU A 978 -15.84 20.98 11.51
N LEU A 979 -15.06 21.83 12.17
CA LEU A 979 -14.58 23.11 11.64
C LEU A 979 -13.05 23.17 11.52
N ALA A 980 -12.35 22.11 11.95
CA ALA A 980 -10.90 22.05 11.94
C ALA A 980 -10.35 21.62 10.57
N LEU A 981 -9.33 22.33 10.10
CA LEU A 981 -8.61 22.05 8.86
C LEU A 981 -7.15 21.70 9.19
N LEU A 982 -6.69 20.53 8.72
CA LEU A 982 -5.28 20.17 8.73
C LEU A 982 -4.55 20.99 7.66
N ARG A 983 -3.49 21.70 8.07
CA ARG A 983 -2.65 22.52 7.20
C ARG A 983 -1.23 21.97 7.19
N LEU A 984 -0.75 21.66 5.99
CA LEU A 984 0.61 21.21 5.73
C LEU A 984 1.27 22.20 4.77
N GLU A 985 2.47 22.67 5.13
CA GLU A 985 3.28 23.53 4.28
C GLU A 985 4.71 23.01 4.25
N VAL A 986 5.29 22.82 3.08
CA VAL A 986 6.71 22.49 2.91
C VAL A 986 7.45 23.74 2.50
N HIS A 987 8.56 24.00 3.18
CA HIS A 987 9.44 25.12 2.91
C HIS A 987 10.87 24.61 2.79
N GLU A 988 11.65 25.33 2.00
CA GLU A 988 13.09 25.17 1.87
C GLU A 988 13.76 26.23 2.76
N TYR A 989 14.74 25.80 3.55
CA TYR A 989 15.39 26.66 4.54
C TYR A 989 16.58 27.40 3.93
N ASP A 990 16.55 28.73 3.97
CA ASP A 990 17.68 29.57 3.54
C ASP A 990 18.26 30.31 4.75
N MET A 991 19.58 30.22 4.96
CA MET A 991 20.26 30.89 6.08
C MET A 991 20.27 32.42 5.98
N SER A 992 20.12 32.98 4.79
CA SER A 992 20.35 34.40 4.48
C SER A 992 19.15 35.11 3.85
N GLU A 993 18.20 34.36 3.29
CA GLU A 993 16.97 34.89 2.71
C GLU A 993 15.71 34.38 3.45
N LYS A 994 14.54 34.65 2.87
CA LYS A 994 13.27 34.14 3.38
C LYS A 994 13.04 32.76 2.76
N ASP A 995 12.83 31.76 3.61
CA ASP A 995 12.50 30.38 3.24
C ASP A 995 11.62 30.27 1.99
N ASP A 996 12.08 29.45 1.05
CA ASP A 996 11.43 29.25 -0.22
C ASP A 996 10.24 28.29 -0.10
N PHE A 997 9.19 28.56 -0.88
CA PHE A 997 7.93 27.82 -0.75
C PHE A 997 7.95 26.54 -1.59
N GLY A 998 8.00 25.39 -0.93
CA GLY A 998 8.00 24.07 -1.56
C GLY A 998 6.60 23.51 -1.89
N GLY A 999 5.56 23.97 -1.19
CA GLY A 999 4.17 23.56 -1.48
C GLY A 999 3.26 23.56 -0.25
N GLN A 1000 1.94 23.52 -0.47
CA GLN A 1000 0.97 23.42 0.62
C GLN A 1000 -0.18 22.46 0.31
N THR A 1001 -0.81 21.94 1.35
CA THR A 1001 -2.16 21.39 1.25
C THR A 1001 -2.96 21.70 2.51
N CYS A 1002 -4.26 21.87 2.33
CA CYS A 1002 -5.21 22.07 3.41
C CYS A 1002 -6.39 21.11 3.23
N LEU A 1003 -6.74 20.40 4.29
CA LEU A 1003 -7.71 19.30 4.27
C LEU A 1003 -8.65 19.38 5.48
N PRO A 1004 -9.97 19.22 5.31
CA PRO A 1004 -10.91 19.14 6.42
C PRO A 1004 -10.64 17.91 7.28
N VAL A 1005 -10.50 18.09 8.59
CA VAL A 1005 -10.12 17.00 9.51
C VAL A 1005 -11.16 15.87 9.48
N TRP A 1006 -12.45 16.21 9.43
CA TRP A 1006 -13.55 15.23 9.40
C TRP A 1006 -13.65 14.42 8.09
N GLU A 1007 -12.93 14.82 7.04
CA GLU A 1007 -12.85 14.08 5.77
C GLU A 1007 -11.57 13.22 5.69
N LEU A 1008 -10.66 13.33 6.66
CA LEU A 1008 -9.45 12.50 6.70
C LEU A 1008 -9.85 11.05 7.03
N LYS A 1009 -9.13 10.10 6.43
CA LYS A 1009 -9.29 8.66 6.69
C LYS A 1009 -8.08 8.12 7.41
N GLU A 1010 -8.30 7.24 8.37
CA GLU A 1010 -7.24 6.61 9.16
C GLU A 1010 -6.23 5.85 8.28
N GLY A 1011 -4.96 5.90 8.70
CA GLY A 1011 -3.85 5.19 8.09
C GLY A 1011 -2.99 6.09 7.19
N ILE A 1012 -2.12 5.45 6.40
CA ILE A 1012 -1.13 6.13 5.57
C ILE A 1012 -1.74 6.58 4.25
N ARG A 1013 -1.53 7.83 3.87
CA ARG A 1013 -2.05 8.47 2.65
C ARG A 1013 -0.98 9.34 1.99
N ALA A 1014 -1.06 9.44 0.68
CA ALA A 1014 -0.25 10.38 -0.10
C ALA A 1014 -1.08 11.64 -0.38
N PHE A 1015 -0.71 12.76 0.23
CA PHE A 1015 -1.38 14.05 0.03
C PHE A 1015 -0.66 14.87 -1.04
N PRO A 1016 -1.32 15.20 -2.17
CA PRO A 1016 -0.72 16.05 -3.18
C PRO A 1016 -0.53 17.47 -2.66
N LEU A 1017 0.59 18.09 -3.01
CA LEU A 1017 0.86 19.49 -2.69
C LEU A 1017 0.43 20.42 -3.82
N HIS A 1018 0.21 21.68 -3.45
CA HIS A 1018 -0.26 22.74 -4.32
C HIS A 1018 0.69 23.94 -4.22
N ASN A 1019 0.75 24.72 -5.29
CA ASN A 1019 1.52 25.95 -5.32
C ASN A 1019 0.83 27.08 -4.52
N ARG A 1020 1.43 28.28 -4.52
CA ARG A 1020 0.90 29.46 -3.80
C ARG A 1020 -0.52 29.83 -4.24
N LYS A 1021 -0.89 29.62 -5.50
CA LYS A 1021 -2.23 29.91 -6.06
C LYS A 1021 -3.26 28.81 -5.73
N GLY A 1022 -2.82 27.70 -5.14
CA GLY A 1022 -3.67 26.54 -4.87
C GLY A 1022 -3.80 25.57 -6.05
N GLU A 1023 -2.94 25.71 -7.07
CA GLU A 1023 -2.90 24.80 -8.22
C GLU A 1023 -2.09 23.55 -7.84
N LYS A 1024 -2.62 22.36 -8.17
CA LYS A 1024 -2.03 21.08 -7.80
C LYS A 1024 -0.72 20.86 -8.57
N TYR A 1025 0.34 20.46 -7.87
CA TYR A 1025 1.56 19.98 -8.50
C TYR A 1025 1.33 18.63 -9.19
N LYS A 1026 2.10 18.33 -10.24
CA LYS A 1026 1.90 17.10 -11.03
C LYS A 1026 2.38 15.87 -10.27
N SER A 1027 3.54 15.99 -9.62
CA SER A 1027 4.25 14.86 -9.02
C SER A 1027 4.45 15.00 -7.51
N VAL A 1028 4.41 16.23 -6.98
CA VAL A 1028 4.74 16.52 -5.57
C VAL A 1028 3.66 16.05 -4.59
N LYS A 1029 4.07 15.25 -3.60
CA LYS A 1029 3.20 14.68 -2.57
C LYS A 1029 3.92 14.46 -1.24
N LEU A 1030 3.17 14.47 -0.15
CA LEU A 1030 3.60 14.06 1.19
C LEU A 1030 2.99 12.71 1.57
N LEU A 1031 3.79 11.81 2.12
CA LEU A 1031 3.32 10.58 2.75
C LEU A 1031 3.03 10.85 4.22
N VAL A 1032 1.74 10.80 4.59
CA VAL A 1032 1.23 11.20 5.90
C VAL A 1032 0.39 10.09 6.49
N ARG A 1033 0.50 9.82 7.80
CA ARG A 1033 -0.44 8.99 8.55
C ARG A 1033 -1.32 9.87 9.40
N CYS A 1034 -2.62 9.63 9.34
CA CYS A 1034 -3.58 10.21 10.27
C CYS A 1034 -4.16 9.09 11.12
N GLU A 1035 -4.24 9.30 12.42
CA GLU A 1035 -4.90 8.39 13.36
C GLU A 1035 -6.02 9.15 14.06
N PHE A 1036 -7.18 8.52 14.24
CA PHE A 1036 -8.25 9.08 15.05
C PHE A 1036 -8.28 8.24 16.33
N VAL A 1037 -7.94 8.86 17.46
CA VAL A 1037 -7.88 8.21 18.78
C VAL A 1037 -9.20 8.34 19.50
#